data_AF-A0A5E4LA18-F1
#
_entry.id   AF-A0A5E4LA18-F1
#
_cell.length_a   1.000
_cell.length_b   1.000
_cell.length_c   1.000
_cell.angle_alpha   90.00
_cell.angle_beta   90.00
_cell.angle_gamma   90.00
#
_symmetry.space_group_name_H-M   'P 1'
#
loop_
_entity.id
_entity.type
_entity.pdbx_description
1 polymer ?
#
loop_
_entity_poly.entity_id
_entity_poly.type
_entity_poly.pdbx_seq_one_letter_code
_entity_poly.pdbx_strand_id
1 'polypeptide(L)'
;MRREINNGMKLQYKILLGIVIIFVILFSIGALVPPNRTQVNVNDVSIVTNSSLAQNVTLLGGFNAAGNSTASYQVNFTNPTNYNLTLESFGATTLNFSVYDVSPRLPLTIPPHGSRPLTLSIKVPNYNYTGSLVLVENYIINGYRHFDTSSYVAINVTDDRQVALLAITNASSSIEVLTPAQYIRFTQSEPYAQSFVKYFTNDTFVTLGNLSAGSYYVLMQSDASDYNFYYYLAPISAWKRVTVDGEIPLLLKNYSNATITVLSPSSTKLHIGSTTGNTSFLVNYTQSHWYLNRGNYSVRLNFSASEPTYIGINAVSILANPFYGIYGNETRHSLPVGIASYGLSGNLLSPDLAYEVRTDEVVGIANITDILAYDPSPPPGGVINQTGTKTSEQVQNLSKHGASLQLNAVMEVYQSNALHVYWIQDVLAFPNTSAKTFRIVDAIFDYGKNSTVLPGLIKGRANLTMTKSNNFYLNGYPNYDLNYSLPLAIKLIMRLQKAHGNETVSFGYQILKNDYCDRLPYYCRIWGIRQNATAGSAIFYDNVTFLDSQNASIVITPYYKTPDTHLYDTDLVFAGEGNNEVTTFNSLSATLGLQYENNGTLIGFPSHYAFGVTGESAYNLRASLDNGHAYVSAGELDPLSGITTNYSLSELIGKPYLP
;
A
#
# COMPACT_ATOMS: atom_id res chain seq x y z
N MET A 1 55.73 137.04 -13.52
CA MET A 1 56.02 135.65 -13.95
C MET A 1 56.09 134.60 -12.83
N ARG A 2 56.34 134.95 -11.54
CA ARG A 2 56.35 133.97 -10.41
C ARG A 2 54.99 133.65 -9.76
N ARG A 3 53.89 134.28 -10.20
CA ARG A 3 52.56 134.13 -9.58
C ARG A 3 51.60 133.19 -10.32
N GLU A 4 51.90 132.82 -11.58
CA GLU A 4 51.02 131.96 -12.40
C GLU A 4 51.37 130.46 -12.33
N ILE A 5 52.60 130.08 -11.94
CA ILE A 5 52.98 128.66 -11.83
C ILE A 5 52.32 127.97 -10.61
N ASN A 6 51.93 128.74 -9.59
CA ASN A 6 51.37 128.18 -8.34
C ASN A 6 49.89 127.77 -8.43
N ASN A 7 49.16 128.18 -9.47
CA ASN A 7 47.77 127.78 -9.66
C ASN A 7 47.62 126.48 -10.48
N GLY A 8 48.59 126.13 -11.32
CA GLY A 8 48.61 124.86 -12.05
C GLY A 8 48.81 123.64 -11.15
N MET A 9 49.73 123.72 -10.16
CA MET A 9 49.97 122.62 -9.23
C MET A 9 48.81 122.37 -8.26
N LYS A 10 48.02 123.40 -7.90
CA LYS A 10 46.87 123.22 -7.01
C LYS A 10 45.68 122.53 -7.69
N LEU A 11 45.55 122.63 -9.01
CA LEU A 11 44.49 121.92 -9.74
C LEU A 11 44.85 120.44 -9.95
N GLN A 12 46.10 120.13 -10.28
CA GLN A 12 46.56 118.74 -10.42
C GLN A 12 46.53 117.97 -9.09
N TYR A 13 46.85 118.60 -7.97
CA TYR A 13 46.77 117.95 -6.65
C TYR A 13 45.32 117.65 -6.22
N LYS A 14 44.36 118.52 -6.58
CA LYS A 14 42.94 118.30 -6.30
C LYS A 14 42.33 117.18 -7.15
N ILE A 15 42.75 117.05 -8.41
CA ILE A 15 42.32 115.95 -9.28
C ILE A 15 42.93 114.63 -8.80
N LEU A 16 44.22 114.60 -8.44
CA LEU A 16 44.87 113.39 -7.93
C LEU A 16 44.28 112.94 -6.59
N LEU A 17 44.00 113.87 -5.67
CA LEU A 17 43.36 113.56 -4.40
C LEU A 17 41.90 113.11 -4.59
N GLY A 18 41.18 113.69 -5.56
CA GLY A 18 39.82 113.25 -5.93
C GLY A 18 39.79 111.83 -6.49
N ILE A 19 40.75 111.46 -7.36
CA ILE A 19 40.85 110.10 -7.90
C ILE A 19 41.21 109.10 -6.79
N VAL A 20 42.13 109.43 -5.88
CA VAL A 20 42.50 108.56 -4.75
C VAL A 20 41.32 108.37 -3.80
N ILE A 21 40.54 109.42 -3.51
CA ILE A 21 39.36 109.31 -2.64
C ILE A 21 38.26 108.47 -3.31
N ILE A 22 38.03 108.61 -4.62
CA ILE A 22 37.08 107.77 -5.35
C ILE A 22 37.54 106.31 -5.38
N PHE A 23 38.83 106.04 -5.56
CA PHE A 23 39.37 104.67 -5.50
C PHE A 23 39.25 104.06 -4.11
N VAL A 24 39.52 104.82 -3.05
CA VAL A 24 39.38 104.36 -1.66
C VAL A 24 37.90 104.13 -1.30
N ILE A 25 36.98 104.97 -1.77
CA ILE A 25 35.54 104.78 -1.56
C ILE A 25 35.01 103.57 -2.35
N LEU A 26 35.42 103.38 -3.61
CA LEU A 26 35.02 102.21 -4.40
C LEU A 26 35.60 100.90 -3.84
N PHE A 27 36.83 100.92 -3.31
CA PHE A 27 37.43 99.75 -2.66
C PHE A 27 36.80 99.44 -1.29
N SER A 28 36.35 100.48 -0.57
CA SER A 28 35.68 100.32 0.73
C SER A 28 34.23 99.87 0.60
N ILE A 29 33.54 100.24 -0.48
CA ILE A 29 32.16 99.79 -0.75
C ILE A 29 32.14 98.37 -1.35
N GLY A 30 33.19 97.96 -2.08
CA GLY A 30 33.36 96.57 -2.55
C GLY A 30 33.58 95.53 -1.45
N ALA A 31 33.98 95.96 -0.25
CA ALA A 31 34.22 95.09 0.92
C ALA A 31 33.02 94.99 1.89
N LEU A 32 31.88 95.62 1.57
CA LEU A 32 30.65 95.61 2.39
C LEU A 32 29.48 94.85 1.75
N VAL A 33 29.73 94.09 0.66
CA VAL A 33 28.82 93.00 0.28
C VAL A 33 29.20 91.80 1.16
N PRO A 34 28.37 91.38 2.13
CA PRO A 34 28.65 90.14 2.84
C PRO A 34 28.83 89.02 1.81
N PRO A 35 29.83 88.14 1.93
CA PRO A 35 29.94 87.00 1.04
C PRO A 35 28.58 86.30 1.09
N ASN A 36 27.92 86.16 -0.07
CA ASN A 36 26.71 85.35 -0.20
C ASN A 36 27.01 84.05 0.52
N ARG A 37 26.39 83.84 1.71
CA ARG A 37 26.58 82.61 2.45
C ARG A 37 26.12 81.51 1.50
N THR A 38 27.05 80.66 1.09
CA THR A 38 26.71 79.52 0.26
C THR A 38 25.69 78.71 1.02
N GLN A 39 24.53 78.46 0.42
CA GLN A 39 23.43 77.73 1.02
C GLN A 39 23.20 76.44 0.24
N VAL A 40 23.20 75.32 0.96
CA VAL A 40 22.93 73.98 0.41
C VAL A 40 21.54 73.59 0.87
N ASN A 41 20.60 73.55 -0.07
CA ASN A 41 19.23 73.10 0.14
C ASN A 41 19.04 71.72 -0.51
N VAL A 42 19.06 70.67 0.29
CA VAL A 42 18.74 69.32 -0.17
C VAL A 42 17.23 69.14 -0.07
N ASN A 43 16.54 68.85 -1.18
CA ASN A 43 15.07 68.71 -1.20
C ASN A 43 14.62 67.37 -0.59
N ASP A 44 15.39 66.32 -0.87
CA ASP A 44 15.13 64.94 -0.49
C ASP A 44 16.44 64.14 -0.45
N VAL A 45 16.49 63.12 0.39
CA VAL A 45 17.62 62.18 0.49
C VAL A 45 17.13 60.79 0.07
N SER A 46 17.75 60.23 -0.95
CA SER A 46 17.52 58.87 -1.42
C SER A 46 18.69 57.99 -1.01
N ILE A 47 18.42 56.93 -0.25
CA ILE A 47 19.42 55.90 0.08
C ILE A 47 19.19 54.72 -0.88
N VAL A 48 20.23 54.33 -1.62
CA VAL A 48 20.21 53.21 -2.56
C VAL A 48 21.23 52.16 -2.17
N THR A 49 20.90 50.89 -2.35
CA THR A 49 21.78 49.76 -2.02
C THR A 49 22.74 49.48 -3.17
N ASN A 50 24.03 49.28 -2.89
CA ASN A 50 25.04 48.87 -3.89
C ASN A 50 25.07 47.35 -4.16
N SER A 51 24.00 46.61 -3.84
CA SER A 51 23.92 45.18 -4.08
C SER A 51 23.18 44.88 -5.39
N SER A 52 23.51 43.77 -6.04
CA SER A 52 22.78 43.24 -7.21
C SER A 52 21.33 42.83 -6.92
N LEU A 53 20.87 42.98 -5.67
CA LEU A 53 19.56 42.61 -5.15
C LEU A 53 18.67 43.84 -4.87
N ALA A 54 18.88 44.92 -5.62
CA ALA A 54 18.30 46.23 -5.37
C ALA A 54 16.76 46.22 -5.31
N GLN A 55 16.20 46.58 -4.15
CA GLN A 55 14.98 47.39 -4.03
C GLN A 55 14.76 47.78 -2.57
N ASN A 56 15.26 48.96 -2.18
CA ASN A 56 14.68 49.79 -1.14
C ASN A 56 15.16 51.23 -1.37
N VAL A 57 14.36 52.03 -2.06
CA VAL A 57 14.56 53.48 -2.13
C VAL A 57 13.76 54.08 -0.97
N THR A 58 14.44 54.42 0.12
CA THR A 58 13.78 55.23 1.15
C THR A 58 13.95 56.69 0.76
N LEU A 59 12.87 57.32 0.31
CA LEU A 59 12.79 58.77 0.12
C LEU A 59 12.60 59.42 1.49
N LEU A 60 13.62 60.14 1.94
CA LEU A 60 13.63 60.81 3.23
C LEU A 60 13.61 62.34 3.04
N GLY A 61 13.12 63.08 4.03
CA GLY A 61 12.99 64.54 3.96
C GLY A 61 14.34 65.25 3.81
N GLY A 62 14.40 66.29 2.99
CA GLY A 62 15.59 67.10 2.76
C GLY A 62 16.11 67.87 3.99
N PHE A 63 17.20 68.63 3.80
CA PHE A 63 17.78 69.49 4.83
C PHE A 63 18.41 70.75 4.25
N ASN A 64 18.52 71.80 5.08
CA ASN A 64 19.20 73.05 4.75
C ASN A 64 20.48 73.18 5.59
N ALA A 65 21.61 73.45 4.94
CA ALA A 65 22.91 73.60 5.59
C ALA A 65 23.70 74.78 4.99
N ALA A 66 24.64 75.31 5.78
CA ALA A 66 25.61 76.29 5.28
C ALA A 66 26.67 75.58 4.43
N GLY A 67 27.13 76.20 3.36
CA GLY A 67 28.19 75.64 2.52
C GLY A 67 29.45 75.34 3.35
N ASN A 68 30.11 74.24 3.03
CA ASN A 68 31.27 73.72 3.76
C ASN A 68 31.01 73.36 5.24
N SER A 69 29.75 73.19 5.66
CA SER A 69 29.43 72.65 6.99
C SER A 69 29.25 71.12 6.96
N THR A 70 28.98 70.55 8.14
CA THR A 70 28.50 69.17 8.27
C THR A 70 27.02 69.22 8.64
N ALA A 71 26.20 68.47 7.92
CA ALA A 71 24.80 68.25 8.25
C ALA A 71 24.65 66.89 8.92
N SER A 72 24.03 66.82 10.10
CA SER A 72 23.70 65.56 10.77
C SER A 72 22.31 65.10 10.37
N TYR A 73 22.21 63.86 9.92
CA TYR A 73 20.99 63.28 9.38
C TYR A 73 20.64 61.98 10.10
N GLN A 74 19.46 61.92 10.74
CA GLN A 74 19.01 60.74 11.47
C GLN A 74 18.16 59.86 10.56
N VAL A 75 18.49 58.57 10.50
CA VAL A 75 17.76 57.57 9.73
C VAL A 75 17.62 56.30 10.56
N ASN A 76 16.43 55.70 10.55
CA ASN A 76 16.20 54.43 11.23
C ASN A 76 16.25 53.30 10.20
N PHE A 77 17.31 52.50 10.25
CA PHE A 77 17.46 51.36 9.35
C PHE A 77 16.76 50.14 9.95
N THR A 78 15.80 49.60 9.22
CA THR A 78 15.12 48.36 9.58
C THR A 78 15.67 47.23 8.74
N ASN A 79 16.00 46.12 9.38
CA ASN A 79 16.39 44.88 8.72
C ASN A 79 15.11 44.08 8.40
N PRO A 80 14.67 44.01 7.12
CA PRO A 80 13.46 43.26 6.77
C PRO A 80 13.69 41.74 6.73
N THR A 81 14.93 41.27 6.89
CA THR A 81 15.30 39.87 6.67
C THR A 81 15.23 39.05 7.96
N ASN A 82 15.22 37.72 7.79
CA ASN A 82 15.31 36.74 8.89
C ASN A 82 16.75 36.51 9.37
N TYR A 83 17.72 37.23 8.82
CA TYR A 83 19.15 37.05 9.07
C TYR A 83 19.75 38.33 9.67
N ASN A 84 20.97 38.25 10.17
CA ASN A 84 21.68 39.45 10.62
C ASN A 84 22.09 40.28 9.39
N LEU A 85 21.71 41.56 9.36
CA LEU A 85 22.17 42.50 8.34
C LEU A 85 23.32 43.31 8.93
N THR A 86 24.50 43.30 8.31
CA THR A 86 25.66 44.09 8.74
C THR A 86 25.90 45.20 7.74
N LEU A 87 25.62 46.44 8.15
CA LEU A 87 25.93 47.66 7.40
C LEU A 87 27.45 47.88 7.46
N GLU A 88 28.10 48.05 6.31
CA GLU A 88 29.56 48.16 6.22
C GLU A 88 30.03 49.59 5.98
N SER A 89 29.39 50.30 5.05
CA SER A 89 29.77 51.67 4.70
C SER A 89 28.63 52.44 4.02
N PHE A 90 28.73 53.76 4.05
CA PHE A 90 27.91 54.67 3.27
C PHE A 90 28.80 55.54 2.37
N GLY A 91 28.38 55.72 1.12
CA GLY A 91 28.94 56.68 0.18
C GLY A 91 27.91 57.72 -0.24
N ALA A 92 28.36 58.79 -0.89
CA ALA A 92 27.49 59.74 -1.58
C ALA A 92 27.84 59.72 -3.07
N THR A 93 26.84 59.63 -3.94
CA THR A 93 27.02 59.70 -5.40
C THR A 93 26.71 61.09 -5.94
N THR A 94 25.99 61.92 -5.19
CA THR A 94 25.81 63.33 -5.51
C THR A 94 27.15 64.07 -5.43
N LEU A 95 27.51 64.79 -6.50
CA LEU A 95 28.81 65.43 -6.65
C LEU A 95 29.17 66.36 -5.48
N ASN A 96 30.37 66.18 -4.92
CA ASN A 96 30.94 66.97 -3.82
C ASN A 96 30.20 66.86 -2.47
N PHE A 97 29.30 65.89 -2.31
CA PHE A 97 28.87 65.42 -1.01
C PHE A 97 29.75 64.23 -0.58
N SER A 98 29.95 64.07 0.72
CA SER A 98 30.59 62.87 1.27
C SER A 98 30.02 62.55 2.65
N VAL A 99 29.81 61.27 2.94
CA VAL A 99 29.52 60.84 4.31
C VAL A 99 30.83 60.90 5.10
N TYR A 100 30.89 61.81 6.07
CA TYR A 100 32.07 62.11 6.87
C TYR A 100 32.18 61.21 8.11
N ASP A 101 31.05 60.92 8.77
CA ASP A 101 31.00 60.06 9.95
C ASP A 101 29.64 59.36 10.07
N VAL A 102 29.61 58.22 10.76
CA VAL A 102 28.40 57.42 11.02
C VAL A 102 28.40 57.00 12.48
N SER A 103 27.31 57.29 13.18
CA SER A 103 27.12 56.92 14.58
C SER A 103 25.84 56.09 14.78
N PRO A 104 25.89 54.87 15.35
CA PRO A 104 27.09 54.15 15.79
C PRO A 104 28.07 53.83 14.66
N ARG A 105 29.36 53.65 14.99
CA ARG A 105 30.41 53.33 14.00
C ARG A 105 30.11 52.01 13.29
N LEU A 106 30.39 51.98 11.99
CA LEU A 106 30.30 50.78 11.16
C LEU A 106 31.58 49.92 11.28
N PRO A 107 31.52 48.60 11.04
CA PRO A 107 30.33 47.84 10.66
C PRO A 107 29.30 47.68 11.78
N LEU A 108 28.00 47.79 11.47
CA LEU A 108 26.90 47.68 12.44
C LEU A 108 25.95 46.54 12.06
N THR A 109 25.76 45.59 12.98
CA THR A 109 24.83 44.48 12.80
C THR A 109 23.44 44.80 13.36
N ILE A 110 22.43 44.67 12.52
CA ILE A 110 21.01 44.80 12.83
C ILE A 110 20.41 43.38 12.86
N PRO A 111 19.84 42.93 13.99
CA PRO A 111 19.26 41.59 14.10
C PRO A 111 18.03 41.43 13.18
N PRO A 112 17.59 40.18 12.92
CA PRO A 112 16.39 39.89 12.13
C PRO A 112 15.18 40.70 12.59
N HIS A 113 14.46 41.31 11.64
CA HIS A 113 13.31 42.21 11.91
C HIS A 113 13.59 43.36 12.89
N GLY A 114 14.86 43.62 13.22
CA GLY A 114 15.29 44.66 14.11
C GLY A 114 15.37 46.01 13.41
N SER A 115 15.40 47.08 14.19
CA SER A 115 15.67 48.43 13.70
C SER A 115 16.76 49.09 14.53
N ARG A 116 17.65 49.84 13.87
CA ARG A 116 18.70 50.62 14.52
C ARG A 116 18.70 52.05 14.00
N PRO A 117 18.58 53.07 14.87
CA PRO A 117 18.78 54.45 14.48
C PRO A 117 20.27 54.71 14.20
N LEU A 118 20.54 55.48 13.16
CA LEU A 118 21.85 55.85 12.68
C LEU A 118 21.87 57.35 12.40
N THR A 119 22.96 58.01 12.81
CA THR A 119 23.26 59.40 12.45
C THR A 119 24.33 59.41 11.37
N LEU A 120 23.97 59.92 10.19
CA LEU A 120 24.90 60.18 9.08
C LEU A 120 25.36 61.64 9.17
N SER A 121 26.66 61.87 9.34
CA SER A 121 27.25 63.20 9.26
C SER A 121 27.72 63.43 7.82
N ILE A 122 27.03 64.30 7.09
CA ILE A 122 27.25 64.54 5.67
C ILE A 122 27.98 65.88 5.51
N LYS A 123 29.17 65.84 4.89
CA LYS A 123 29.88 67.05 4.51
C LYS A 123 29.23 67.63 3.26
N VAL A 124 28.74 68.87 3.34
CA VAL A 124 28.04 69.54 2.25
C VAL A 124 29.00 70.40 1.42
N PRO A 125 28.73 70.62 0.12
CA PRO A 125 29.63 71.37 -0.75
C PRO A 125 29.77 72.85 -0.34
N ASN A 126 30.84 73.50 -0.81
CA ASN A 126 31.07 74.93 -0.60
C ASN A 126 30.50 75.81 -1.74
N TYR A 127 29.38 75.42 -2.34
CA TYR A 127 28.68 76.17 -3.38
C TYR A 127 27.17 76.05 -3.18
N ASN A 128 26.39 76.96 -3.78
CA ASN A 128 24.93 76.89 -3.70
C ASN A 128 24.42 75.62 -4.38
N TYR A 129 23.69 74.79 -3.65
CA TYR A 129 23.12 73.55 -4.15
C TYR A 129 21.62 73.53 -3.87
N THR A 130 20.82 73.13 -4.86
CA THR A 130 19.39 72.85 -4.68
C THR A 130 19.04 71.60 -5.47
N GLY A 131 18.68 70.51 -4.80
CA GLY A 131 18.40 69.23 -5.45
C GLY A 131 18.39 68.05 -4.48
N SER A 132 18.28 66.84 -5.01
CA SER A 132 18.23 65.59 -4.23
C SER A 132 19.64 65.10 -3.87
N LEU A 133 19.80 64.48 -2.70
CA LEU A 133 21.02 63.80 -2.31
C LEU A 133 20.84 62.29 -2.46
N VAL A 134 21.75 61.63 -3.17
CA VAL A 134 21.77 60.16 -3.28
C VAL A 134 22.94 59.62 -2.46
N LEU A 135 22.61 58.80 -1.47
CA LEU A 135 23.55 58.05 -0.67
C LEU A 135 23.53 56.58 -1.10
N VAL A 136 24.69 55.95 -1.09
CA VAL A 136 24.84 54.52 -1.42
C VAL A 136 25.18 53.78 -0.14
N GLU A 137 24.39 52.77 0.22
CA GLU A 137 24.69 51.88 1.32
C GLU A 137 25.30 50.56 0.84
N ASN A 138 26.32 50.07 1.57
CA ASN A 138 26.90 48.75 1.39
C ASN A 138 26.62 47.91 2.65
N TYR A 139 26.08 46.70 2.47
CA TYR A 139 25.77 45.79 3.56
C TYR A 139 25.98 44.33 3.16
N ILE A 140 26.18 43.47 4.16
CA ILE A 140 26.25 42.01 4.02
C ILE A 140 25.10 41.38 4.82
N ILE A 141 24.46 40.34 4.27
CA ILE A 141 23.52 39.50 5.00
C ILE A 141 24.29 38.31 5.57
N ASN A 142 24.57 38.36 6.86
CA ASN A 142 25.24 37.29 7.59
C ASN A 142 24.24 36.17 7.86
N GLY A 143 24.33 35.07 7.10
CA GLY A 143 23.49 33.88 7.33
C GLY A 143 23.11 33.04 6.10
N TYR A 144 23.48 33.44 4.88
CA TYR A 144 23.45 32.51 3.75
C TYR A 144 24.55 31.46 3.97
N ARG A 145 24.21 30.32 4.60
CA ARG A 145 25.03 29.12 4.40
C ARG A 145 24.81 28.71 2.95
N HIS A 146 25.77 29.05 2.09
CA HIS A 146 25.89 28.36 0.82
C HIS A 146 26.28 26.93 1.14
N PHE A 147 25.31 26.03 1.03
CA PHE A 147 25.61 24.61 0.89
C PHE A 147 26.18 24.40 -0.50
N ASP A 148 27.25 23.62 -0.59
CA ASP A 148 27.96 23.40 -1.86
C ASP A 148 27.09 22.71 -2.92
N THR A 149 26.04 22.00 -2.49
CA THR A 149 25.16 21.25 -3.38
C THR A 149 23.69 21.29 -2.94
N SER A 150 22.77 21.16 -3.91
CA SER A 150 21.34 21.02 -3.64
C SER A 150 20.64 20.08 -4.63
N SER A 151 19.61 19.37 -4.14
CA SER A 151 18.76 18.49 -4.94
C SER A 151 17.30 18.70 -4.52
N TYR A 152 16.36 18.42 -5.43
CA TYR A 152 14.94 18.63 -5.15
C TYR A 152 14.07 17.56 -5.77
N VAL A 153 12.87 17.40 -5.22
CA VAL A 153 11.79 16.63 -5.84
C VAL A 153 10.47 17.38 -5.76
N ALA A 154 9.72 17.37 -6.87
CA ALA A 154 8.36 17.87 -6.90
C ALA A 154 7.40 16.80 -6.36
N ILE A 155 6.55 17.19 -5.41
CA ILE A 155 5.51 16.33 -4.84
C ILE A 155 4.14 16.97 -5.04
N ASN A 156 3.14 16.14 -5.33
CA ASN A 156 1.75 16.58 -5.41
C ASN A 156 0.94 15.90 -4.29
N VAL A 157 0.36 16.70 -3.42
CA VAL A 157 -0.40 16.26 -2.27
C VAL A 157 -1.89 16.39 -2.62
N THR A 158 -2.60 15.28 -2.74
CA THR A 158 -4.01 15.27 -3.20
C THR A 158 -5.02 15.52 -2.07
N ASP A 159 -4.64 15.14 -0.85
CA ASP A 159 -5.46 15.20 0.38
C ASP A 159 -4.52 15.56 1.55
N ASP A 160 -5.03 15.91 2.73
CA ASP A 160 -4.20 16.20 3.91
C ASP A 160 -3.31 14.98 4.27
N ARG A 161 -2.04 15.04 3.87
CA ARG A 161 -1.04 13.99 4.09
C ARG A 161 0.20 14.56 4.78
N GLN A 162 0.88 13.71 5.54
CA GLN A 162 2.24 14.00 5.99
C GLN A 162 3.22 13.41 5.00
N VAL A 163 4.33 14.12 4.80
CA VAL A 163 5.45 13.64 4.00
C VAL A 163 6.49 13.11 4.97
N ALA A 164 6.84 11.84 4.81
CA ALA A 164 7.94 11.22 5.52
C ALA A 164 9.19 11.28 4.64
N LEU A 165 10.28 11.82 5.17
CA LEU A 165 11.56 11.97 4.48
C LEU A 165 12.67 11.29 5.28
N LEU A 166 13.49 10.50 4.60
CA LEU A 166 14.76 10.02 5.11
C LEU A 166 15.87 10.75 4.33
N ALA A 167 16.57 11.67 4.99
CA ALA A 167 17.79 12.27 4.44
C ALA A 167 19.02 11.52 4.94
N ILE A 168 19.95 11.30 4.03
CA ILE A 168 21.23 10.63 4.25
C ILE A 168 22.32 11.65 3.94
N THR A 169 23.18 11.92 4.92
CA THR A 169 24.30 12.84 4.81
C THR A 169 25.33 12.59 5.90
N ASN A 170 26.58 12.89 5.61
CA ASN A 170 27.69 12.92 6.56
C ASN A 170 28.14 14.36 6.91
N ALA A 171 27.43 15.39 6.43
CA ALA A 171 27.77 16.79 6.61
C ALA A 171 26.56 17.66 6.98
N SER A 172 26.83 18.93 7.30
CA SER A 172 25.77 19.91 7.57
C SER A 172 24.86 20.03 6.35
N SER A 173 23.56 19.89 6.58
CA SER A 173 22.53 19.82 5.55
C SER A 173 21.22 20.44 6.04
N SER A 174 20.34 20.77 5.10
CA SER A 174 18.96 21.21 5.35
C SER A 174 17.96 20.46 4.47
N ILE A 175 16.75 20.31 4.97
CA ILE A 175 15.56 19.97 4.18
C ILE A 175 14.59 21.14 4.28
N GLU A 176 14.08 21.59 3.14
CA GLU A 176 13.10 22.65 3.01
C GLU A 176 11.88 22.18 2.22
N VAL A 177 10.70 22.75 2.52
CA VAL A 177 9.49 22.56 1.71
C VAL A 177 9.06 23.89 1.16
N LEU A 178 9.01 23.96 -0.17
CA LEU A 178 8.72 25.17 -0.91
C LEU A 178 7.45 24.98 -1.74
N THR A 179 6.58 25.99 -1.74
CA THR A 179 5.54 26.14 -2.77
C THR A 179 6.19 26.43 -4.13
N PRO A 180 5.48 26.28 -5.25
CA PRO A 180 6.03 26.59 -6.57
C PRO A 180 6.57 28.02 -6.68
N ALA A 181 5.90 28.99 -6.04
CA ALA A 181 6.36 30.38 -6.01
C ALA A 181 7.66 30.56 -5.20
N GLN A 182 7.79 29.87 -4.06
CA GLN A 182 9.01 29.90 -3.25
C GLN A 182 10.17 29.18 -3.95
N TYR A 183 9.90 28.07 -4.65
CA TYR A 183 10.92 27.35 -5.41
C TYR A 183 11.47 28.17 -6.58
N ILE A 184 10.61 28.90 -7.30
CA ILE A 184 11.06 29.83 -8.35
C ILE A 184 12.02 30.88 -7.77
N ARG A 185 11.65 31.50 -6.65
CA ARG A 185 12.51 32.46 -5.94
C ARG A 185 13.84 31.85 -5.52
N PHE A 186 13.81 30.63 -4.98
CA PHE A 186 15.03 29.87 -4.65
C PHE A 186 15.94 29.71 -5.88
N THR A 187 15.40 29.26 -7.03
CA THR A 187 16.20 29.06 -8.25
C THR A 187 16.75 30.37 -8.84
N GLN A 188 16.13 31.49 -8.53
CA GLN A 188 16.55 32.83 -8.94
C GLN A 188 17.48 33.50 -7.92
N SER A 189 17.83 32.82 -6.82
CA SER A 189 18.56 33.37 -5.68
C SER A 189 17.87 34.59 -5.05
N GLU A 190 16.54 34.65 -5.15
CA GLU A 190 15.72 35.69 -4.53
C GLU A 190 15.31 35.33 -3.10
N PRO A 191 15.07 36.32 -2.21
CA PRO A 191 14.55 36.06 -0.88
C PRO A 191 13.17 35.39 -0.92
N TYR A 192 13.02 34.30 -0.15
CA TYR A 192 11.75 33.62 0.08
C TYR A 192 11.56 33.29 1.57
N ALA A 193 10.31 33.27 2.03
CA ALA A 193 9.98 32.76 3.36
C ALA A 193 9.87 31.23 3.28
N GLN A 194 10.58 30.50 4.13
CA GLN A 194 10.51 29.04 4.19
C GLN A 194 9.22 28.60 4.90
N SER A 195 8.41 27.75 4.25
CA SER A 195 7.22 27.17 4.89
C SER A 195 7.60 26.10 5.91
N PHE A 196 8.74 25.44 5.69
CA PHE A 196 9.35 24.48 6.59
C PHE A 196 10.86 24.42 6.31
N VAL A 197 11.67 24.33 7.37
CA VAL A 197 13.10 24.02 7.28
C VAL A 197 13.53 23.15 8.46
N LYS A 198 14.40 22.17 8.20
CA LYS A 198 15.07 21.41 9.24
C LYS A 198 16.55 21.23 8.90
N TYR A 199 17.42 21.61 9.82
CA TYR A 199 18.87 21.44 9.72
C TYR A 199 19.34 20.17 10.44
N PHE A 200 20.34 19.50 9.90
CA PHE A 200 20.92 18.26 10.42
C PHE A 200 22.36 18.09 9.94
N THR A 201 23.13 17.23 10.61
CA THR A 201 24.55 16.97 10.26
C THR A 201 24.84 15.51 9.92
N ASN A 202 23.85 14.65 10.15
CA ASN A 202 23.92 13.21 10.00
C ASN A 202 22.58 12.74 9.40
N ASP A 203 22.50 11.49 8.96
CA ASP A 203 21.27 10.84 8.54
C ASP A 203 20.10 11.16 9.49
N THR A 204 19.01 11.65 8.92
CA THR A 204 17.87 12.12 9.71
C THR A 204 16.55 11.76 9.05
N PHE A 205 15.57 11.48 9.89
CA PHE A 205 14.19 11.40 9.48
C PHE A 205 13.47 12.73 9.73
N VAL A 206 12.65 13.15 8.78
CA VAL A 206 11.84 14.37 8.85
C VAL A 206 10.39 14.01 8.54
N THR A 207 9.49 14.28 9.48
CA THR A 207 8.07 14.35 9.17
C THR A 207 7.71 15.79 8.89
N LEU A 208 7.20 16.05 7.70
CA LEU A 208 6.54 17.30 7.39
C LEU A 208 5.12 17.19 7.96
N GLY A 209 4.65 18.19 8.71
CA GLY A 209 3.29 18.25 9.24
C GLY A 209 2.23 18.25 8.13
N ASN A 210 0.94 18.39 8.48
CA ASN A 210 -0.17 18.33 7.51
C ASN A 210 0.04 19.36 6.41
N LEU A 211 0.54 18.93 5.25
CA LEU A 211 0.53 19.74 4.05
C LEU A 211 -0.88 19.67 3.50
N SER A 212 -1.50 20.84 3.34
CA SER A 212 -2.76 20.95 2.62
C SER A 212 -2.57 20.46 1.19
N ALA A 213 -3.65 19.97 0.57
CA ALA A 213 -3.65 19.58 -0.83
C ALA A 213 -3.04 20.68 -1.72
N GLY A 214 -2.10 20.30 -2.59
CA GLY A 214 -1.32 21.22 -3.41
C GLY A 214 0.01 20.64 -3.88
N SER A 215 0.70 21.39 -4.75
CA SER A 215 2.02 21.03 -5.25
C SER A 215 3.12 21.68 -4.42
N TYR A 216 4.16 20.92 -4.10
CA TYR A 216 5.30 21.38 -3.32
C TYR A 216 6.62 20.86 -3.91
N TYR A 217 7.71 21.49 -3.52
CA TYR A 217 9.08 21.09 -3.80
C TYR A 217 9.76 20.78 -2.47
N VAL A 218 10.23 19.54 -2.31
CA VAL A 218 11.12 19.18 -1.19
C VAL A 218 12.55 19.38 -1.67
N LEU A 219 13.24 20.32 -1.04
CA LEU A 219 14.61 20.71 -1.36
C LEU A 219 15.54 20.18 -0.26
N MET A 220 16.60 19.48 -0.65
CA MET A 220 17.71 19.12 0.23
C MET A 220 18.94 19.91 -0.17
N GLN A 221 19.60 20.54 0.80
CA GLN A 221 20.86 21.25 0.61
C GLN A 221 21.92 20.59 1.51
N SER A 222 23.15 20.43 1.04
CA SER A 222 24.21 19.74 1.79
C SER A 222 25.61 20.29 1.47
N ASP A 223 26.46 20.32 2.50
CA ASP A 223 27.91 20.54 2.37
C ASP A 223 28.64 19.25 1.91
N ALA A 224 27.96 18.11 1.89
CA ALA A 224 28.49 16.85 1.35
C ALA A 224 28.23 16.75 -0.15
N SER A 225 29.12 16.09 -0.89
CA SER A 225 28.87 15.73 -2.29
C SER A 225 28.12 14.40 -2.44
N ASP A 226 28.10 13.57 -1.40
CA ASP A 226 27.50 12.23 -1.33
C ASP A 226 26.21 12.19 -0.48
N TYR A 227 25.37 13.20 -0.62
CA TYR A 227 24.07 13.28 0.05
C TYR A 227 22.94 12.67 -0.80
N ASN A 228 21.91 12.15 -0.14
CA ASN A 228 20.71 11.67 -0.80
C ASN A 228 19.49 11.82 0.12
N PHE A 229 18.28 11.89 -0.44
CA PHE A 229 17.07 11.74 0.36
C PHE A 229 16.02 10.89 -0.36
N TYR A 230 15.31 10.11 0.45
CA TYR A 230 14.16 9.33 0.04
C TYR A 230 12.91 9.94 0.65
N TYR A 231 11.82 9.96 -0.11
CA TYR A 231 10.55 10.47 0.36
C TYR A 231 9.43 9.45 0.16
N TYR A 232 8.44 9.49 1.05
CA TYR A 232 7.23 8.71 0.96
C TYR A 232 6.02 9.54 1.35
N LEU A 233 4.95 9.45 0.55
CA LEU A 233 3.69 10.14 0.78
C LEU A 233 2.67 9.15 1.36
N ALA A 234 2.29 9.32 2.63
CA ALA A 234 1.27 8.46 3.24
C ALA A 234 0.46 9.19 4.34
N PRO A 235 -0.77 8.73 4.64
CA PRO A 235 -1.57 9.26 5.74
C PRO A 235 -0.87 9.12 7.10
N ILE A 236 -1.10 10.09 7.98
CA ILE A 236 -0.47 10.25 9.31
C ILE A 236 -0.63 9.02 10.20
N SER A 237 -1.80 8.39 10.14
CA SER A 237 -2.14 7.24 10.96
C SER A 237 -1.39 5.96 10.58
N ALA A 238 -0.70 5.93 9.43
CA ALA A 238 -0.06 4.73 8.93
C ALA A 238 1.35 4.50 9.50
N TRP A 239 2.01 5.54 10.04
CA TRP A 239 3.43 5.48 10.41
C TRP A 239 3.66 5.28 11.90
N LYS A 240 4.48 4.28 12.25
CA LYS A 240 4.96 4.06 13.62
C LYS A 240 6.47 4.23 13.67
N ARG A 241 6.94 5.08 14.60
CA ARG A 241 8.36 5.19 14.94
C ARG A 241 8.78 4.01 15.81
N VAL A 242 9.87 3.35 15.45
CA VAL A 242 10.44 2.21 16.18
C VAL A 242 11.92 2.52 16.44
N THR A 243 12.34 2.50 17.71
CA THR A 243 13.68 2.93 18.14
C THR A 243 14.51 1.82 18.80
N VAL A 244 13.91 0.66 19.01
CA VAL A 244 14.52 -0.58 19.52
C VAL A 244 13.81 -1.74 18.86
N ASP A 245 14.44 -2.92 18.81
CA ASP A 245 13.81 -4.15 18.33
C ASP A 245 12.38 -4.25 18.87
N GLY A 246 11.43 -4.30 17.94
CA GLY A 246 10.04 -4.01 18.24
C GLY A 246 9.10 -4.90 17.47
N GLU A 247 8.05 -5.34 18.15
CA GLU A 247 6.97 -6.13 17.56
C GLU A 247 5.74 -5.24 17.39
N ILE A 248 5.21 -5.19 16.16
CA ILE A 248 3.98 -4.48 15.85
C ILE A 248 2.90 -5.53 15.59
N PRO A 249 1.86 -5.60 16.44
CA PRO A 249 0.74 -6.50 16.20
C PRO A 249 -0.05 -6.00 14.98
N LEU A 250 -0.37 -6.92 14.08
CA LEU A 250 -1.21 -6.70 12.91
C LEU A 250 -2.34 -7.72 12.94
N LEU A 251 -3.55 -7.25 13.25
CA LEU A 251 -4.77 -8.05 13.23
C LEU A 251 -5.45 -7.92 11.87
N LEU A 252 -5.51 -9.02 11.13
CA LEU A 252 -6.23 -9.10 9.86
C LEU A 252 -7.51 -9.90 10.05
N LYS A 253 -8.66 -9.29 9.75
CA LYS A 253 -9.97 -9.98 9.81
C LYS A 253 -10.26 -10.77 8.52
N ASN A 254 -9.73 -10.32 7.40
CA ASN A 254 -9.94 -10.87 6.06
C ASN A 254 -8.59 -11.12 5.38
N TYR A 255 -8.62 -11.90 4.29
CA TYR A 255 -7.52 -11.96 3.33
C TYR A 255 -7.20 -10.54 2.86
N SER A 256 -5.93 -10.17 2.90
CA SER A 256 -5.52 -8.79 2.71
C SER A 256 -4.24 -8.69 1.90
N ASN A 257 -4.18 -7.68 1.05
CA ASN A 257 -2.93 -7.20 0.47
C ASN A 257 -2.30 -6.20 1.46
N ALA A 258 -1.29 -6.66 2.18
CA ALA A 258 -0.52 -5.88 3.13
C ALA A 258 0.73 -5.32 2.44
N THR A 259 0.79 -4.00 2.37
CA THR A 259 1.98 -3.24 1.97
C THR A 259 2.69 -2.76 3.22
N ILE A 260 3.95 -3.16 3.38
CA ILE A 260 4.81 -2.72 4.48
C ILE A 260 5.95 -1.89 3.91
N THR A 261 6.01 -0.63 4.34
CA THR A 261 7.03 0.34 3.93
C THR A 261 7.96 0.59 5.10
N VAL A 262 9.27 0.44 4.89
CA VAL A 262 10.29 0.65 5.94
C VAL A 262 11.22 1.77 5.50
N LEU A 263 11.36 2.79 6.32
CA LEU A 263 12.29 3.90 6.14
C LEU A 263 13.33 3.84 7.26
N SER A 264 14.53 3.38 6.92
CA SER A 264 15.64 3.24 7.85
C SER A 264 16.95 3.76 7.26
N PRO A 265 17.75 4.52 8.03
CA PRO A 265 19.11 4.92 7.63
C PRO A 265 20.08 3.72 7.58
N SER A 266 19.80 2.65 8.32
CA SER A 266 20.62 1.43 8.34
C SER A 266 19.87 0.18 7.89
N SER A 267 20.61 -0.86 7.49
CA SER A 267 20.04 -2.13 7.05
C SER A 267 19.09 -2.71 8.10
N THR A 268 17.81 -2.80 7.77
CA THR A 268 16.77 -3.35 8.65
C THR A 268 16.34 -4.72 8.16
N LYS A 269 16.19 -5.67 9.10
CA LYS A 269 15.57 -6.97 8.81
C LYS A 269 14.10 -6.95 9.19
N LEU A 270 13.23 -7.15 8.20
CA LEU A 270 11.79 -7.32 8.40
C LEU A 270 11.46 -8.81 8.54
N HIS A 271 10.71 -9.16 9.59
CA HIS A 271 10.08 -10.46 9.75
C HIS A 271 8.58 -10.28 9.92
N ILE A 272 7.80 -11.07 9.22
CA ILE A 272 6.35 -11.16 9.41
C ILE A 272 6.07 -12.57 9.90
N GLY A 273 5.77 -12.69 11.19
CA GLY A 273 5.39 -13.95 11.82
C GLY A 273 3.88 -14.03 11.95
N SER A 274 3.30 -15.20 11.69
CA SER A 274 2.05 -15.57 12.36
C SER A 274 2.42 -16.24 13.68
N THR A 275 1.53 -16.25 14.67
CA THR A 275 1.73 -17.02 15.92
C THR A 275 2.07 -18.50 15.71
N THR A 276 1.86 -19.04 14.50
CA THR A 276 2.05 -20.44 14.13
C THR A 276 3.16 -20.68 13.11
N GLY A 277 3.98 -19.68 12.74
CA GLY A 277 5.16 -19.94 11.90
C GLY A 277 5.81 -18.68 11.34
N ASN A 278 7.13 -18.73 11.35
CA ASN A 278 8.03 -17.68 10.85
C ASN A 278 8.41 -18.00 9.41
N THR A 279 8.13 -17.09 8.48
CA THR A 279 8.85 -17.09 7.20
C THR A 279 9.42 -15.71 6.89
N SER A 280 10.70 -15.77 6.54
CA SER A 280 11.55 -14.82 5.80
C SER A 280 12.20 -13.65 6.52
N PHE A 281 13.49 -13.51 6.16
CA PHE A 281 14.43 -12.45 6.47
C PHE A 281 14.56 -11.59 5.20
N LEU A 282 14.24 -10.31 5.27
CA LEU A 282 14.47 -9.38 4.16
C LEU A 282 15.41 -8.28 4.61
N VAL A 283 16.49 -8.06 3.84
CA VAL A 283 17.47 -7.00 4.07
C VAL A 283 17.20 -5.89 3.05
N ASN A 284 16.86 -4.69 3.52
CA ASN A 284 16.98 -3.43 2.77
C ASN A 284 15.95 -3.16 1.64
N TYR A 285 14.65 -3.24 1.93
CA TYR A 285 13.60 -2.72 1.03
C TYR A 285 12.89 -1.50 1.62
N THR A 286 12.67 -0.48 0.79
CA THR A 286 11.79 0.65 1.09
C THR A 286 10.32 0.22 1.18
N GLN A 287 9.90 -0.81 0.44
CA GLN A 287 8.51 -1.29 0.39
C GLN A 287 8.43 -2.79 0.04
N SER A 288 7.49 -3.51 0.68
CA SER A 288 7.19 -4.93 0.39
C SER A 288 5.68 -5.19 0.36
N HIS A 289 5.24 -6.12 -0.49
CA HIS A 289 3.84 -6.51 -0.67
C HIS A 289 3.62 -7.96 -0.26
N TRP A 290 2.55 -8.21 0.50
CA TRP A 290 2.23 -9.51 1.08
C TRP A 290 0.76 -9.81 0.96
N TYR A 291 0.43 -11.02 0.52
CA TYR A 291 -0.93 -11.54 0.60
C TYR A 291 -1.09 -12.37 1.86
N LEU A 292 -1.68 -11.77 2.88
CA LEU A 292 -1.80 -12.36 4.22
C LEU A 292 -3.24 -12.82 4.45
N ASN A 293 -3.38 -14.00 5.03
CA ASN A 293 -4.68 -14.51 5.48
C ASN A 293 -5.18 -13.74 6.70
N ARG A 294 -6.43 -13.99 7.12
CA ARG A 294 -6.90 -13.52 8.43
C ARG A 294 -6.04 -14.12 9.53
N GLY A 295 -5.82 -13.36 10.60
CA GLY A 295 -5.08 -13.83 11.75
C GLY A 295 -4.33 -12.72 12.48
N ASN A 296 -3.64 -13.16 13.53
CA ASN A 296 -2.79 -12.30 14.34
C ASN A 296 -1.35 -12.44 13.84
N TYR A 297 -0.85 -11.37 13.26
CA TYR A 297 0.51 -11.28 12.77
C TYR A 297 1.34 -10.40 13.69
N SER A 298 2.63 -10.70 13.73
CA SER A 298 3.65 -9.90 14.36
C SER A 298 4.64 -9.43 13.31
N VAL A 299 4.73 -8.12 13.15
CA VAL A 299 5.75 -7.51 12.30
C VAL A 299 6.92 -7.16 13.21
N ARG A 300 8.03 -7.88 13.07
CA ARG A 300 9.27 -7.67 13.84
C ARG A 300 10.32 -7.00 12.97
N LEU A 301 10.95 -5.99 13.55
CA LEU A 301 12.07 -5.28 12.95
C LEU A 301 13.31 -5.54 13.80
N ASN A 302 14.37 -6.03 13.17
CA ASN A 302 15.68 -6.15 13.82
C ASN A 302 16.63 -5.12 13.22
N PHE A 303 17.23 -4.31 14.08
CA PHE A 303 18.10 -3.19 13.68
C PHE A 303 19.57 -3.56 13.84
N SER A 304 20.42 -3.10 12.92
CA SER A 304 21.88 -3.18 13.06
C SER A 304 22.46 -2.04 13.93
N ALA A 305 21.71 -0.97 14.16
CA ALA A 305 22.10 0.20 14.94
C ALA A 305 20.88 0.82 15.67
N SER A 306 21.11 1.60 16.74
CA SER A 306 20.06 2.22 17.58
C SER A 306 19.37 3.43 16.93
N GLU A 307 19.34 3.49 15.61
CA GLU A 307 18.81 4.63 14.86
C GLU A 307 17.29 4.51 14.65
N PRO A 308 16.55 5.63 14.62
CA PRO A 308 15.10 5.59 14.49
C PRO A 308 14.66 5.11 13.10
N THR A 309 13.97 3.98 13.05
CA THR A 309 13.32 3.47 11.84
C THR A 309 11.82 3.75 11.89
N TYR A 310 11.24 4.05 10.72
CA TYR A 310 9.81 4.28 10.58
C TYR A 310 9.20 3.21 9.70
N ILE A 311 8.05 2.71 10.12
CA ILE A 311 7.33 1.67 9.41
C ILE A 311 5.89 2.13 9.13
N GLY A 312 5.49 1.99 7.88
CA GLY A 312 4.13 2.15 7.40
C GLY A 312 3.54 0.78 7.11
N ILE A 313 2.36 0.47 7.66
CA ILE A 313 1.62 -0.76 7.33
C ILE A 313 0.27 -0.34 6.77
N ASN A 314 0.02 -0.70 5.50
CA ASN A 314 -1.27 -0.56 4.88
C ASN A 314 -1.79 -1.93 4.47
N ALA A 315 -2.89 -2.39 5.06
CA ALA A 315 -3.52 -3.66 4.71
C ALA A 315 -4.93 -3.39 4.16
N VAL A 316 -5.13 -3.74 2.90
CA VAL A 316 -6.43 -3.63 2.22
C VAL A 316 -7.02 -5.02 2.11
N SER A 317 -8.25 -5.20 2.57
CA SER A 317 -8.97 -6.45 2.40
C SER A 317 -9.26 -6.71 0.93
N ILE A 318 -9.03 -7.95 0.50
CA ILE A 318 -9.24 -8.43 -0.86
C ILE A 318 -9.97 -9.77 -0.80
N LEU A 319 -10.59 -10.19 -1.89
CA LEU A 319 -11.28 -11.48 -1.96
C LEU A 319 -10.35 -12.59 -2.44
N ALA A 320 -10.52 -13.79 -1.89
CA ALA A 320 -9.80 -14.97 -2.32
C ALA A 320 -10.20 -15.34 -3.75
N ASN A 321 -9.21 -15.47 -4.63
CA ASN A 321 -9.45 -15.74 -6.04
C ASN A 321 -9.42 -17.25 -6.35
N PRO A 322 -10.55 -17.88 -6.74
CA PRO A 322 -10.59 -19.28 -7.16
C PRO A 322 -9.73 -19.64 -8.38
N PHE A 323 -9.46 -18.71 -9.29
CA PHE A 323 -8.67 -19.00 -10.50
C PHE A 323 -7.17 -19.11 -10.21
N TYR A 324 -6.68 -18.36 -9.20
CA TYR A 324 -5.25 -18.34 -8.88
C TYR A 324 -4.75 -19.73 -8.43
N GLY A 325 -5.49 -20.42 -7.56
CA GLY A 325 -5.06 -21.73 -7.02
C GLY A 325 -5.11 -22.85 -8.06
N ILE A 326 -6.02 -22.75 -9.02
CA ILE A 326 -6.30 -23.82 -10.00
C ILE A 326 -5.44 -23.67 -11.26
N TYR A 327 -5.25 -22.43 -11.72
CA TYR A 327 -4.57 -22.15 -13.00
C TYR A 327 -3.28 -21.34 -12.85
N GLY A 328 -2.99 -20.80 -11.65
CA GLY A 328 -1.73 -20.07 -11.38
C GLY A 328 -0.48 -20.94 -11.46
N ASN A 329 -0.67 -22.26 -11.53
CA ASN A 329 0.35 -23.21 -11.93
C ASN A 329 -0.05 -23.71 -13.33
N GLU A 330 0.46 -23.07 -14.39
CA GLU A 330 0.10 -23.21 -15.82
C GLU A 330 0.26 -24.64 -16.42
N THR A 331 0.42 -25.67 -15.59
CA THR A 331 0.74 -27.05 -15.98
C THR A 331 -0.44 -28.01 -15.95
N ARG A 332 -1.60 -27.62 -15.38
CA ARG A 332 -2.77 -28.50 -15.32
C ARG A 332 -3.72 -28.24 -16.49
N HIS A 333 -3.56 -29.03 -17.55
CA HIS A 333 -4.55 -29.18 -18.64
C HIS A 333 -5.76 -30.04 -18.24
N SER A 334 -6.11 -30.03 -16.95
CA SER A 334 -7.17 -30.88 -16.38
C SER A 334 -7.79 -30.20 -15.17
N LEU A 335 -9.10 -30.42 -14.98
CA LEU A 335 -9.88 -29.80 -13.91
C LEU A 335 -10.89 -30.79 -13.31
N PRO A 336 -11.21 -30.68 -12.02
CA PRO A 336 -12.49 -31.19 -11.52
C PRO A 336 -13.61 -30.34 -12.12
N VAL A 337 -14.56 -30.98 -12.81
CA VAL A 337 -15.60 -30.26 -13.57
C VAL A 337 -16.99 -30.60 -13.03
N GLY A 338 -17.82 -29.59 -12.81
CA GLY A 338 -19.15 -29.76 -12.25
C GLY A 338 -19.78 -28.44 -11.84
N ILE A 339 -20.23 -28.37 -10.59
CA ILE A 339 -20.86 -27.18 -10.00
C ILE A 339 -20.18 -26.85 -8.67
N ALA A 340 -19.74 -25.60 -8.50
CA ALA A 340 -19.08 -25.14 -7.27
C ALA A 340 -19.56 -23.77 -6.83
N SER A 341 -19.39 -23.46 -5.54
CA SER A 341 -19.69 -22.17 -4.93
C SER A 341 -18.49 -21.70 -4.11
N TYR A 342 -17.95 -20.53 -4.48
CA TYR A 342 -16.81 -19.88 -3.81
C TYR A 342 -17.22 -18.67 -2.96
N GLY A 343 -18.53 -18.41 -2.84
CA GLY A 343 -19.03 -17.21 -2.16
C GLY A 343 -18.88 -15.92 -2.96
N LEU A 344 -18.69 -16.01 -4.29
CA LEU A 344 -18.54 -14.88 -5.21
C LEU A 344 -19.68 -14.90 -6.22
N SER A 345 -20.44 -13.81 -6.43
CA SER A 345 -21.55 -13.80 -7.39
C SER A 345 -21.28 -13.05 -8.69
N GLY A 346 -21.81 -13.61 -9.79
CA GLY A 346 -22.22 -13.02 -11.08
C GLY A 346 -21.25 -12.19 -11.93
N ASN A 347 -20.34 -11.42 -11.33
CA ASN A 347 -19.42 -10.56 -12.05
C ASN A 347 -18.17 -10.34 -11.19
N LEU A 348 -17.05 -10.89 -11.64
CA LEU A 348 -15.73 -10.78 -11.00
C LEU A 348 -15.20 -9.33 -10.87
N LEU A 349 -15.97 -8.34 -11.37
CA LEU A 349 -15.68 -6.91 -11.39
C LEU A 349 -16.30 -6.09 -10.23
N SER A 350 -17.12 -6.67 -9.35
CA SER A 350 -17.77 -5.90 -8.27
C SER A 350 -17.62 -6.58 -6.91
N PRO A 351 -16.90 -6.00 -5.94
CA PRO A 351 -16.77 -6.57 -4.59
C PRO A 351 -18.09 -6.60 -3.79
N ASP A 352 -19.13 -5.89 -4.24
CA ASP A 352 -20.47 -5.88 -3.61
C ASP A 352 -21.22 -7.22 -3.79
N LEU A 353 -20.65 -8.15 -4.58
CA LEU A 353 -21.27 -9.41 -4.97
C LEU A 353 -20.70 -10.63 -4.22
N ALA A 354 -19.91 -10.45 -3.16
CA ALA A 354 -19.47 -11.53 -2.30
C ALA A 354 -20.54 -11.91 -1.25
N TYR A 355 -20.61 -13.19 -0.88
CA TYR A 355 -21.47 -13.68 0.18
C TYR A 355 -20.77 -14.74 1.03
N GLU A 356 -21.26 -14.89 2.26
CA GLU A 356 -20.85 -15.96 3.16
C GLU A 356 -22.06 -16.86 3.44
N VAL A 357 -21.86 -18.17 3.35
CA VAL A 357 -22.82 -19.17 3.82
C VAL A 357 -22.20 -19.92 4.99
N ARG A 358 -22.94 -19.98 6.09
CA ARG A 358 -22.72 -20.89 7.21
C ARG A 358 -23.94 -21.77 7.34
N THR A 359 -23.75 -23.07 7.17
CA THR A 359 -24.84 -24.05 7.07
C THR A 359 -24.49 -25.31 7.85
N ASP A 360 -25.54 -26.02 8.29
CA ASP A 360 -25.41 -27.33 8.92
C ASP A 360 -25.57 -28.46 7.90
N GLU A 361 -25.98 -28.18 6.67
CA GLU A 361 -26.13 -29.21 5.65
C GLU A 361 -25.81 -28.69 4.25
N VAL A 362 -25.12 -29.52 3.48
CA VAL A 362 -24.90 -29.36 2.04
C VAL A 362 -25.31 -30.64 1.33
N VAL A 363 -26.01 -30.48 0.21
CA VAL A 363 -26.52 -31.58 -0.61
C VAL A 363 -26.09 -31.39 -2.05
N GLY A 364 -25.39 -32.40 -2.57
CA GLY A 364 -25.11 -32.55 -3.99
C GLY A 364 -26.15 -33.47 -4.63
N ILE A 365 -26.70 -33.08 -5.78
CA ILE A 365 -27.69 -33.87 -6.52
C ILE A 365 -27.13 -34.12 -7.91
N ALA A 366 -27.14 -35.37 -8.36
CA ALA A 366 -26.71 -35.75 -9.70
C ALA A 366 -27.75 -36.63 -10.39
N ASN A 367 -27.97 -36.36 -11.67
CA ASN A 367 -28.70 -37.23 -12.59
C ASN A 367 -27.78 -37.56 -13.76
N ILE A 368 -27.22 -38.77 -13.75
CA ILE A 368 -26.23 -39.27 -14.69
C ILE A 368 -26.94 -40.12 -15.73
N THR A 369 -26.87 -39.73 -16.99
CA THR A 369 -27.52 -40.43 -18.12
C THR A 369 -26.52 -41.22 -18.97
N ASP A 370 -25.25 -40.81 -18.95
CA ASP A 370 -24.13 -41.50 -19.61
C ASP A 370 -22.85 -41.29 -18.80
N ILE A 371 -22.00 -42.32 -18.69
CA ILE A 371 -20.67 -42.24 -18.06
C ILE A 371 -19.79 -43.41 -18.51
N LEU A 372 -18.62 -43.11 -19.05
CA LEU A 372 -17.56 -44.06 -19.38
C LEU A 372 -16.21 -43.37 -19.28
N ALA A 373 -15.44 -43.70 -18.25
CA ALA A 373 -14.09 -43.20 -18.06
C ALA A 373 -13.03 -44.16 -18.61
N TYR A 374 -11.88 -43.61 -18.97
CA TYR A 374 -10.71 -44.35 -19.39
C TYR A 374 -9.40 -43.63 -19.07
N ASP A 375 -8.55 -44.25 -18.26
CA ASP A 375 -7.13 -43.92 -18.11
C ASP A 375 -6.30 -45.16 -18.49
N PRO A 376 -5.43 -45.09 -19.50
CA PRO A 376 -4.57 -46.22 -19.87
C PRO A 376 -3.53 -46.57 -18.79
N SER A 377 -3.18 -45.64 -17.90
CA SER A 377 -2.11 -45.74 -16.90
C SER A 377 -2.49 -45.06 -15.57
N PRO A 378 -3.56 -45.52 -14.90
CA PRO A 378 -4.02 -44.91 -13.66
C PRO A 378 -2.97 -45.10 -12.56
N PRO A 379 -2.88 -44.16 -11.59
CA PRO A 379 -1.89 -44.25 -10.54
C PRO A 379 -2.13 -45.50 -9.66
N PRO A 380 -1.08 -46.01 -9.00
CA PRO A 380 -1.24 -47.10 -8.05
C PRO A 380 -2.20 -46.67 -6.94
N GLY A 381 -3.18 -47.52 -6.59
CA GLY A 381 -4.13 -47.17 -5.55
C GLY A 381 -3.48 -47.10 -4.17
N GLY A 382 -4.02 -46.25 -3.30
CA GLY A 382 -3.63 -46.18 -1.89
C GLY A 382 -3.86 -47.50 -1.14
N VAL A 383 -3.07 -47.74 -0.10
CA VAL A 383 -3.19 -48.91 0.79
C VAL A 383 -4.44 -48.74 1.67
N ILE A 384 -5.50 -49.50 1.41
CA ILE A 384 -6.67 -49.58 2.30
C ILE A 384 -6.48 -50.77 3.27
N ASN A 385 -5.59 -50.64 4.25
CA ASN A 385 -5.56 -51.60 5.35
C ASN A 385 -6.41 -51.05 6.50
N GLN A 386 -7.69 -51.46 6.56
CA GLN A 386 -8.58 -51.16 7.70
C GLN A 386 -8.09 -51.75 9.03
N THR A 387 -7.04 -52.58 9.06
CA THR A 387 -6.59 -53.34 10.24
C THR A 387 -5.28 -52.89 10.89
N GLY A 388 -4.63 -51.81 10.44
CA GLY A 388 -3.39 -51.31 11.08
C GLY A 388 -2.18 -52.26 11.01
N THR A 389 -2.29 -53.42 10.38
CA THR A 389 -1.18 -54.32 10.10
C THR A 389 -0.48 -53.90 8.81
N LYS A 390 0.77 -53.45 8.93
CA LYS A 390 1.68 -53.29 7.79
C LYS A 390 2.09 -54.69 7.29
N THR A 391 1.27 -55.29 6.44
CA THR A 391 1.73 -56.35 5.54
C THR A 391 2.03 -55.72 4.19
N SER A 392 3.22 -56.01 3.67
CA SER A 392 3.65 -55.72 2.31
C SER A 392 2.61 -56.17 1.28
N GLU A 393 2.41 -55.34 0.25
CA GLU A 393 1.80 -55.69 -1.04
C GLU A 393 0.35 -56.21 -1.04
N GLN A 394 -0.61 -55.30 -1.01
CA GLN A 394 -1.70 -55.29 -2.00
C GLN A 394 -2.08 -53.84 -2.32
N VAL A 395 -1.31 -53.21 -3.21
CA VAL A 395 -1.76 -52.00 -3.90
C VAL A 395 -2.85 -52.46 -4.87
N GLN A 396 -4.12 -52.24 -4.55
CA GLN A 396 -5.14 -52.36 -5.59
C GLN A 396 -4.92 -51.21 -6.55
N ASN A 397 -4.46 -51.50 -7.77
CA ASN A 397 -4.38 -50.49 -8.81
C ASN A 397 -5.78 -49.94 -9.06
N LEU A 398 -5.88 -48.61 -9.20
CA LEU A 398 -7.11 -48.00 -9.68
C LEU A 398 -7.45 -48.59 -11.05
N SER A 399 -8.75 -48.67 -11.32
CA SER A 399 -9.22 -49.25 -12.57
C SER A 399 -8.91 -48.32 -13.72
N LYS A 400 -8.59 -48.89 -14.88
CA LYS A 400 -8.53 -48.11 -16.12
C LYS A 400 -9.85 -47.44 -16.48
N HIS A 401 -10.96 -47.87 -15.88
CA HIS A 401 -12.30 -47.30 -16.08
C HIS A 401 -12.82 -46.59 -14.82
N GLY A 402 -11.90 -46.15 -13.95
CA GLY A 402 -12.18 -45.45 -12.71
C GLY A 402 -12.63 -44.00 -12.94
N ALA A 403 -13.56 -43.54 -12.10
CA ALA A 403 -14.00 -42.14 -12.02
C ALA A 403 -14.60 -41.87 -10.64
N SER A 404 -14.88 -40.61 -10.34
CA SER A 404 -15.65 -40.24 -9.15
C SER A 404 -16.57 -39.05 -9.41
N LEU A 405 -17.63 -38.96 -8.61
CA LEU A 405 -18.41 -37.75 -8.37
C LEU A 405 -18.21 -37.39 -6.89
N GLN A 406 -17.61 -36.23 -6.63
CA GLN A 406 -17.17 -35.81 -5.30
C GLN A 406 -18.00 -34.61 -4.84
N LEU A 407 -18.67 -34.72 -3.69
CA LEU A 407 -19.23 -33.59 -2.97
C LEU A 407 -18.22 -33.14 -1.91
N ASN A 408 -17.62 -31.97 -2.11
CA ASN A 408 -16.61 -31.41 -1.24
C ASN A 408 -17.15 -30.20 -0.47
N ALA A 409 -16.72 -30.00 0.76
CA ALA A 409 -16.96 -28.78 1.50
C ALA A 409 -15.90 -28.50 2.56
N VAL A 410 -15.80 -27.25 2.99
CA VAL A 410 -14.96 -26.87 4.13
C VAL A 410 -15.80 -26.67 5.38
N MET A 411 -15.38 -27.28 6.48
CA MET A 411 -16.00 -27.20 7.79
C MET A 411 -15.07 -26.48 8.79
N GLU A 412 -15.62 -25.55 9.54
CA GLU A 412 -14.98 -24.98 10.73
C GLU A 412 -15.55 -25.65 11.98
N VAL A 413 -14.71 -25.89 12.98
CA VAL A 413 -15.13 -26.38 14.29
C VAL A 413 -14.16 -25.88 15.36
N TYR A 414 -14.68 -25.45 16.52
CA TYR A 414 -13.83 -25.12 17.66
C TYR A 414 -13.65 -26.36 18.53
N GLN A 415 -12.44 -26.89 18.59
CA GLN A 415 -12.08 -28.02 19.46
C GLN A 415 -11.07 -27.58 20.51
N SER A 416 -11.33 -27.90 21.79
CA SER A 416 -10.47 -27.47 22.90
C SER A 416 -10.14 -25.96 22.89
N ASN A 417 -11.11 -25.14 22.48
CA ASN A 417 -11.02 -23.68 22.29
C ASN A 417 -10.07 -23.19 21.18
N ALA A 418 -9.62 -24.07 20.29
CA ALA A 418 -8.89 -23.71 19.07
C ALA A 418 -9.79 -23.90 17.84
N LEU A 419 -9.66 -23.03 16.84
CA LEU A 419 -10.32 -23.21 15.56
C LEU A 419 -9.58 -24.28 14.75
N HIS A 420 -10.30 -25.33 14.38
CA HIS A 420 -9.88 -26.34 13.41
C HIS A 420 -10.69 -26.19 12.13
N VAL A 421 -10.04 -26.48 10.99
CA VAL A 421 -10.63 -26.36 9.67
C VAL A 421 -10.43 -27.69 8.96
N TYR A 422 -11.52 -28.30 8.53
CA TYR A 422 -11.53 -29.61 7.89
C TYR A 422 -12.07 -29.50 6.48
N TRP A 423 -11.44 -30.20 5.54
CA TRP A 423 -12.04 -30.51 4.25
C TRP A 423 -12.77 -31.84 4.37
N ILE A 424 -14.08 -31.79 4.19
CA ILE A 424 -14.97 -32.96 4.27
C ILE A 424 -15.44 -33.31 2.86
N GLN A 425 -15.47 -34.61 2.57
CA GLN A 425 -15.77 -35.11 1.25
C GLN A 425 -16.68 -36.32 1.35
N ASP A 426 -17.74 -36.34 0.53
CA ASP A 426 -18.62 -37.48 0.27
C ASP A 426 -18.49 -37.85 -1.21
N VAL A 427 -17.97 -39.04 -1.50
CA VAL A 427 -17.59 -39.48 -2.85
C VAL A 427 -18.44 -40.63 -3.30
N LEU A 428 -19.12 -40.45 -4.43
CA LEU A 428 -19.59 -41.56 -5.24
C LEU A 428 -18.46 -42.01 -6.17
N ALA A 429 -17.70 -43.00 -5.73
CA ALA A 429 -16.63 -43.58 -6.53
C ALA A 429 -17.23 -44.57 -7.53
N PHE A 430 -16.75 -44.53 -8.76
CA PHE A 430 -17.04 -45.51 -9.82
C PHE A 430 -15.77 -46.32 -10.08
N PRO A 431 -15.52 -47.41 -9.33
CA PRO A 431 -14.32 -48.23 -9.53
C PRO A 431 -14.28 -48.84 -10.93
N ASN A 432 -15.43 -49.01 -11.60
CA ASN A 432 -15.43 -49.44 -12.98
C ASN A 432 -16.72 -48.99 -13.69
N THR A 433 -16.62 -47.88 -14.42
CA THR A 433 -17.72 -47.34 -15.22
C THR A 433 -18.19 -48.30 -16.32
N SER A 434 -17.28 -49.10 -16.91
CA SER A 434 -17.61 -50.12 -17.91
C SER A 434 -18.41 -51.29 -17.31
N ALA A 435 -18.06 -51.71 -16.10
CA ALA A 435 -18.80 -52.75 -15.35
C ALA A 435 -20.06 -52.23 -14.64
N LYS A 436 -20.30 -50.91 -14.70
CA LYS A 436 -21.43 -50.23 -14.04
C LYS A 436 -21.50 -50.48 -12.54
N THR A 437 -20.37 -50.35 -11.87
CA THR A 437 -20.27 -50.42 -10.41
C THR A 437 -19.93 -49.08 -9.78
N PHE A 438 -20.43 -48.86 -8.56
CA PHE A 438 -20.06 -47.74 -7.71
C PHE A 438 -19.95 -48.17 -6.25
N ARG A 439 -19.27 -47.35 -5.45
CA ARG A 439 -19.24 -47.42 -3.99
C ARG A 439 -19.22 -45.99 -3.43
N ILE A 440 -19.45 -45.84 -2.15
CA ILE A 440 -19.48 -44.54 -1.50
C ILE A 440 -18.32 -44.46 -0.52
N VAL A 441 -17.64 -43.33 -0.48
CA VAL A 441 -16.46 -43.12 0.36
C VAL A 441 -16.58 -41.73 0.97
N ASP A 442 -16.43 -41.62 2.29
CA ASP A 442 -16.21 -40.33 2.92
C ASP A 442 -14.74 -40.15 3.32
N ALA A 443 -14.32 -38.90 3.33
CA ALA A 443 -13.01 -38.51 3.81
C ALA A 443 -13.06 -37.18 4.59
N ILE A 444 -12.16 -37.05 5.57
CA ILE A 444 -11.94 -35.80 6.32
C ILE A 444 -10.45 -35.52 6.40
N PHE A 445 -10.04 -34.37 5.87
CA PHE A 445 -8.67 -33.89 5.88
C PHE A 445 -8.56 -32.65 6.75
N ASP A 446 -7.47 -32.53 7.52
CA ASP A 446 -7.20 -31.36 8.34
C ASP A 446 -6.47 -30.29 7.50
N TYR A 447 -7.10 -29.13 7.32
CA TYR A 447 -6.52 -27.95 6.66
C TYR A 447 -5.78 -27.02 7.63
N GLY A 448 -5.44 -27.51 8.82
CA GLY A 448 -4.54 -26.89 9.78
C GLY A 448 -3.08 -26.95 9.31
N LYS A 449 -2.27 -26.00 9.78
CA LYS A 449 -0.87 -25.78 9.38
C LYS A 449 0.09 -26.95 9.69
N ASN A 450 -0.34 -27.92 10.48
CA ASN A 450 0.40 -29.15 10.82
C ASN A 450 -0.34 -30.43 10.38
N SER A 451 -1.43 -30.30 9.60
CA SER A 451 -2.10 -31.37 8.83
C SER A 451 -2.29 -32.72 9.54
N THR A 452 -2.54 -32.67 10.84
CA THR A 452 -2.69 -33.87 11.67
C THR A 452 -4.08 -33.84 12.27
N VAL A 453 -5.04 -34.57 11.67
CA VAL A 453 -6.21 -35.03 12.43
C VAL A 453 -5.65 -35.70 13.70
N LEU A 454 -5.80 -35.04 14.85
CA LEU A 454 -5.22 -35.49 16.10
C LEU A 454 -5.85 -36.84 16.47
N PRO A 455 -5.08 -37.94 16.51
CA PRO A 455 -5.61 -39.23 16.91
C PRO A 455 -6.19 -39.11 18.31
N GLY A 456 -7.52 -39.27 18.42
CA GLY A 456 -8.26 -39.11 19.68
C GLY A 456 -9.28 -37.96 19.71
N LEU A 457 -9.29 -37.04 18.74
CA LEU A 457 -10.31 -35.97 18.65
C LEU A 457 -11.42 -36.25 17.62
N ILE A 458 -11.29 -37.33 16.84
CA ILE A 458 -12.29 -37.76 15.86
C ILE A 458 -12.63 -39.24 16.11
N LYS A 459 -13.92 -39.58 16.07
CA LYS A 459 -14.44 -40.95 16.22
C LYS A 459 -15.50 -41.25 15.16
N GLY A 460 -15.29 -42.28 14.34
CA GLY A 460 -16.26 -42.74 13.33
C GLY A 460 -16.19 -44.26 13.13
N ARG A 461 -16.79 -44.77 12.05
CA ARG A 461 -16.79 -46.21 11.71
C ARG A 461 -15.45 -46.73 11.22
N ALA A 462 -14.58 -45.87 10.68
CA ALA A 462 -13.26 -46.25 10.20
C ALA A 462 -12.12 -45.89 11.16
N ASN A 463 -10.95 -46.48 10.89
CA ASN A 463 -9.69 -46.13 11.54
C ASN A 463 -9.06 -44.92 10.84
N LEU A 464 -8.47 -44.02 11.63
CA LEU A 464 -7.67 -42.91 11.11
C LEU A 464 -6.50 -43.45 10.28
N THR A 465 -6.40 -42.98 9.03
CA THR A 465 -5.30 -43.36 8.15
C THR A 465 -4.16 -42.35 8.33
N MET A 466 -2.99 -42.87 8.73
CA MET A 466 -1.79 -42.07 8.92
C MET A 466 -0.90 -42.19 7.67
N THR A 467 -0.61 -41.08 7.01
CA THR A 467 0.45 -41.01 6.00
C THR A 467 1.70 -40.36 6.56
N LYS A 468 2.81 -40.39 5.81
CA LYS A 468 4.08 -39.75 6.22
C LYS A 468 3.99 -38.23 6.35
N SER A 469 2.98 -37.59 5.75
CA SER A 469 2.81 -36.14 5.70
C SER A 469 1.57 -35.65 6.44
N ASN A 470 0.43 -36.36 6.35
CA ASN A 470 -0.84 -35.93 6.94
C ASN A 470 -1.61 -37.11 7.60
N ASN A 471 -2.43 -36.82 8.62
CA ASN A 471 -3.47 -37.75 9.08
C ASN A 471 -4.81 -37.36 8.45
N PHE A 472 -5.55 -38.32 7.92
CA PHE A 472 -6.91 -38.12 7.44
C PHE A 472 -7.83 -39.26 7.88
N TYR A 473 -9.12 -38.96 8.00
CA TYR A 473 -10.16 -39.95 8.18
C TYR A 473 -10.64 -40.42 6.81
N LEU A 474 -10.83 -41.72 6.63
CA LEU A 474 -11.33 -42.30 5.38
C LEU A 474 -12.20 -43.51 5.72
N ASN A 475 -13.44 -43.51 5.24
CA ASN A 475 -14.35 -44.63 5.43
C ASN A 475 -15.02 -44.98 4.09
N GLY A 476 -14.98 -46.26 3.73
CA GLY A 476 -15.62 -46.78 2.52
C GLY A 476 -16.87 -47.58 2.88
N TYR A 477 -17.97 -47.32 2.19
CA TYR A 477 -19.24 -48.02 2.39
C TYR A 477 -20.00 -48.27 1.08
N PRO A 478 -20.60 -49.46 0.91
CA PRO A 478 -20.32 -50.68 1.67
C PRO A 478 -18.91 -51.22 1.34
N ASN A 479 -18.46 -52.27 2.04
CA ASN A 479 -17.18 -52.95 1.76
C ASN A 479 -17.17 -53.74 0.43
N TYR A 480 -18.12 -53.46 -0.47
CA TYR A 480 -18.28 -54.10 -1.77
C TYR A 480 -18.92 -53.10 -2.75
N ASP A 481 -18.78 -53.38 -4.04
CA ASP A 481 -19.32 -52.58 -5.11
C ASP A 481 -20.84 -52.82 -5.31
N LEU A 482 -21.59 -51.73 -5.45
CA LEU A 482 -23.00 -51.70 -5.81
C LEU A 482 -23.14 -51.57 -7.34
N ASN A 483 -24.15 -52.21 -7.93
CA ASN A 483 -24.42 -52.03 -9.36
C ASN A 483 -25.38 -50.87 -9.61
N TYR A 484 -25.20 -50.21 -10.75
CA TYR A 484 -26.14 -49.20 -11.24
C TYR A 484 -26.56 -49.42 -12.69
N SER A 485 -27.68 -48.80 -13.03
CA SER A 485 -28.12 -48.60 -14.41
C SER A 485 -28.28 -47.11 -14.68
N LEU A 486 -28.19 -46.73 -15.95
CA LEU A 486 -28.39 -45.37 -16.38
C LEU A 486 -29.81 -45.21 -16.96
N PRO A 487 -30.52 -44.11 -16.66
CA PRO A 487 -30.05 -43.00 -15.83
C PRO A 487 -29.99 -43.33 -14.33
N LEU A 488 -28.90 -42.92 -13.68
CA LEU A 488 -28.67 -43.00 -12.23
C LEU A 488 -28.89 -41.62 -11.63
N ALA A 489 -29.87 -41.48 -10.73
CA ALA A 489 -30.08 -40.26 -9.98
C ALA A 489 -29.81 -40.47 -8.49
N ILE A 490 -29.00 -39.60 -7.88
CA ILE A 490 -28.47 -39.75 -6.53
C ILE A 490 -28.29 -38.40 -5.84
N LYS A 491 -28.44 -38.39 -4.51
CA LYS A 491 -27.98 -37.31 -3.64
C LYS A 491 -26.80 -37.77 -2.79
N LEU A 492 -25.83 -36.89 -2.61
CA LEU A 492 -24.79 -36.97 -1.59
C LEU A 492 -25.10 -35.89 -0.54
N ILE A 493 -24.94 -36.22 0.74
CA ILE A 493 -25.48 -35.45 1.87
C ILE A 493 -24.43 -35.40 2.96
N MET A 494 -23.97 -34.19 3.27
CA MET A 494 -23.17 -33.91 4.46
C MET A 494 -24.00 -33.09 5.43
N ARG A 495 -24.25 -33.63 6.64
CA ARG A 495 -25.08 -32.98 7.66
C ARG A 495 -24.38 -32.92 9.01
N LEU A 496 -24.27 -31.72 9.57
CA LEU A 496 -23.82 -31.45 10.92
C LEU A 496 -24.95 -31.63 11.92
N GLN A 497 -24.61 -32.27 13.02
CA GLN A 497 -25.43 -32.40 14.21
C GLN A 497 -24.68 -31.73 15.36
N LYS A 498 -25.21 -30.60 15.81
CA LYS A 498 -24.65 -29.84 16.92
C LYS A 498 -25.08 -30.49 18.23
N ALA A 499 -24.16 -31.21 18.85
CA ALA A 499 -24.29 -31.65 20.24
C ALA A 499 -23.20 -30.93 21.03
N HIS A 500 -23.59 -29.99 21.90
CA HIS A 500 -22.67 -29.16 22.67
C HIS A 500 -21.62 -30.03 23.40
N GLY A 501 -20.37 -29.96 22.96
CA GLY A 501 -19.23 -30.73 23.47
C GLY A 501 -18.79 -31.90 22.57
N ASN A 502 -19.61 -32.36 21.62
CA ASN A 502 -19.31 -33.46 20.69
C ASN A 502 -20.11 -33.34 19.36
N GLU A 503 -19.83 -32.35 18.54
CA GLU A 503 -20.45 -32.16 17.23
C GLU A 503 -20.14 -33.34 16.28
N THR A 504 -21.09 -33.68 15.42
CA THR A 504 -20.98 -34.84 14.52
C THR A 504 -21.30 -34.44 13.10
N VAL A 505 -20.46 -34.83 12.14
CA VAL A 505 -20.80 -34.80 10.72
C VAL A 505 -21.32 -36.18 10.30
N SER A 506 -22.47 -36.21 9.66
CA SER A 506 -23.09 -37.41 9.13
C SER A 506 -22.96 -37.39 7.61
N PHE A 507 -22.40 -38.46 7.05
CA PHE A 507 -22.31 -38.68 5.61
C PHE A 507 -23.43 -39.60 5.16
N GLY A 508 -24.10 -39.24 4.08
CA GLY A 508 -25.27 -39.96 3.64
C GLY A 508 -25.54 -39.83 2.15
N TYR A 509 -26.28 -40.79 1.63
CA TYR A 509 -26.70 -40.77 0.23
C TYR A 509 -28.17 -41.13 0.10
N GLN A 510 -28.77 -40.70 -1.01
CA GLN A 510 -30.12 -41.09 -1.38
C GLN A 510 -30.15 -41.47 -2.85
N ILE A 511 -30.45 -42.73 -3.16
CA ILE A 511 -30.76 -43.12 -4.53
C ILE A 511 -32.16 -42.60 -4.87
N LEU A 512 -32.24 -41.79 -5.91
CA LEU A 512 -33.49 -41.25 -6.46
C LEU A 512 -33.96 -42.10 -7.65
N LYS A 513 -33.04 -42.66 -8.41
CA LYS A 513 -33.33 -43.55 -9.53
C LYS A 513 -32.19 -44.54 -9.78
N ASN A 514 -32.53 -45.82 -9.87
CA ASN A 514 -31.64 -46.89 -10.33
C ASN A 514 -32.49 -48.10 -10.77
N ASP A 515 -32.70 -48.25 -12.07
CA ASP A 515 -33.58 -49.28 -12.66
C ASP A 515 -32.87 -50.64 -12.83
N TYR A 516 -31.72 -50.87 -12.18
CA TYR A 516 -30.89 -52.05 -12.38
C TYR A 516 -31.65 -53.35 -12.05
N CYS A 517 -32.48 -53.31 -11.00
CA CYS A 517 -33.28 -54.45 -10.57
C CYS A 517 -34.59 -54.66 -11.33
N ASP A 518 -35.09 -53.64 -12.02
CA ASP A 518 -36.30 -53.78 -12.84
C ASP A 518 -36.03 -54.63 -14.09
N ARG A 519 -34.76 -54.67 -14.54
CA ARG A 519 -34.34 -55.48 -15.68
C ARG A 519 -33.95 -56.92 -15.32
N LEU A 520 -33.54 -57.20 -14.07
CA LEU A 520 -33.07 -58.51 -13.61
C LEU A 520 -33.56 -58.87 -12.18
N PRO A 521 -34.87 -59.01 -11.95
CA PRO A 521 -35.44 -59.15 -10.60
C PRO A 521 -34.98 -60.41 -9.84
N TYR A 522 -34.59 -61.48 -10.54
CA TYR A 522 -34.14 -62.74 -9.94
C TYR A 522 -32.75 -62.63 -9.29
N TYR A 523 -31.84 -61.84 -9.86
CA TYR A 523 -30.48 -61.67 -9.34
C TYR A 523 -30.40 -60.65 -8.19
N CYS A 524 -31.44 -59.85 -7.97
CA CYS A 524 -31.48 -58.86 -6.90
C CYS A 524 -31.85 -59.43 -5.51
N ARG A 525 -32.34 -60.66 -5.42
CA ARG A 525 -32.83 -61.26 -4.15
C ARG A 525 -31.97 -62.38 -3.58
N ILE A 526 -31.03 -62.93 -4.34
CA ILE A 526 -30.39 -64.19 -3.97
C ILE A 526 -28.88 -64.00 -3.81
N TRP A 527 -28.40 -64.35 -2.61
CA TRP A 527 -27.02 -64.39 -2.14
C TRP A 527 -26.42 -63.03 -1.79
N GLY A 528 -26.00 -62.86 -0.52
CA GLY A 528 -25.41 -61.65 0.05
C GLY A 528 -24.04 -61.30 -0.53
N ILE A 529 -23.94 -61.10 -1.85
CA ILE A 529 -22.70 -60.76 -2.55
C ILE A 529 -22.84 -59.52 -3.46
N ARG A 530 -24.03 -59.03 -3.82
CA ARG A 530 -24.21 -57.67 -4.39
C ARG A 530 -25.55 -57.08 -3.97
N GLN A 531 -25.57 -56.26 -2.92
CA GLN A 531 -26.76 -55.49 -2.57
C GLN A 531 -26.94 -54.41 -3.63
N ASN A 532 -28.15 -54.23 -4.17
CA ASN A 532 -28.39 -53.18 -5.17
C ASN A 532 -28.86 -51.90 -4.47
N ALA A 533 -28.40 -50.76 -4.96
CA ALA A 533 -28.83 -49.47 -4.46
C ALA A 533 -30.21 -49.14 -5.04
N THR A 534 -31.28 -49.51 -4.34
CA THR A 534 -32.66 -49.22 -4.77
C THR A 534 -33.07 -47.79 -4.38
N ALA A 535 -33.91 -47.15 -5.19
CA ALA A 535 -34.48 -45.85 -4.84
C ALA A 535 -35.21 -45.93 -3.48
N GLY A 536 -35.00 -44.94 -2.61
CA GLY A 536 -35.52 -45.00 -1.25
C GLY A 536 -35.20 -43.79 -0.39
N SER A 537 -35.35 -43.96 0.92
CA SER A 537 -34.98 -42.96 1.93
C SER A 537 -33.47 -42.74 1.96
N ALA A 538 -33.04 -41.57 2.45
CA ALA A 538 -31.62 -41.30 2.68
C ALA A 538 -31.02 -42.31 3.68
N ILE A 539 -29.81 -42.79 3.38
CA ILE A 539 -29.03 -43.68 4.22
C ILE A 539 -27.82 -42.89 4.70
N PHE A 540 -27.73 -42.66 6.02
CA PHE A 540 -26.54 -42.13 6.66
C PHE A 540 -25.61 -43.28 7.04
N TYR A 541 -24.52 -43.41 6.30
CA TYR A 541 -23.65 -44.57 6.36
C TYR A 541 -22.43 -44.35 7.25
N ASP A 542 -22.11 -43.11 7.59
CA ASP A 542 -21.11 -42.80 8.62
C ASP A 542 -21.50 -41.56 9.42
N ASN A 543 -21.13 -41.58 10.69
CA ASN A 543 -21.30 -40.49 11.64
C ASN A 543 -19.95 -40.29 12.32
N VAL A 544 -19.31 -39.17 12.01
CA VAL A 544 -17.98 -38.84 12.51
C VAL A 544 -18.10 -37.75 13.56
N THR A 545 -17.83 -38.12 14.80
CA THR A 545 -17.91 -37.25 15.98
C THR A 545 -16.58 -36.57 16.25
N PHE A 546 -16.60 -35.25 16.39
CA PHE A 546 -15.49 -34.41 16.83
C PHE A 546 -15.59 -34.24 18.34
N LEU A 547 -14.60 -34.69 19.10
CA LEU A 547 -14.63 -34.59 20.57
C LEU A 547 -14.25 -33.19 21.06
N ASP A 548 -14.79 -32.80 22.22
CA ASP A 548 -14.54 -31.50 22.87
C ASP A 548 -14.77 -30.32 21.91
N SER A 549 -15.87 -30.41 21.17
CA SER A 549 -16.16 -29.53 20.03
C SER A 549 -17.42 -28.69 20.21
N GLN A 550 -17.40 -27.52 19.59
CA GLN A 550 -18.51 -26.56 19.56
C GLN A 550 -18.41 -25.63 18.34
N ASN A 551 -19.54 -25.02 18.00
CA ASN A 551 -19.67 -24.01 16.93
C ASN A 551 -19.23 -24.53 15.55
N ALA A 552 -19.48 -25.80 15.24
CA ALA A 552 -19.25 -26.34 13.90
C ALA A 552 -20.20 -25.72 12.88
N SER A 553 -19.67 -25.49 11.69
CA SER A 553 -20.42 -25.04 10.53
C SER A 553 -19.69 -25.48 9.26
N ILE A 554 -20.44 -25.85 8.23
CA ILE A 554 -19.92 -25.86 6.86
C ILE A 554 -19.88 -24.40 6.40
N VAL A 555 -18.76 -23.96 5.82
CA VAL A 555 -18.49 -22.54 5.54
C VAL A 555 -18.06 -22.34 4.10
N ILE A 556 -18.74 -21.43 3.42
CA ILE A 556 -18.41 -20.96 2.07
C ILE A 556 -18.19 -19.45 2.15
N THR A 557 -16.99 -18.98 1.80
CA THR A 557 -16.66 -17.55 1.90
C THR A 557 -15.41 -17.19 1.10
N PRO A 558 -15.41 -16.05 0.39
CA PRO A 558 -14.22 -15.55 -0.29
C PRO A 558 -13.40 -14.59 0.60
N TYR A 559 -13.89 -14.24 1.79
CA TYR A 559 -13.25 -13.19 2.60
C TYR A 559 -11.92 -13.61 3.21
N TYR A 560 -11.64 -14.91 3.28
CA TYR A 560 -10.41 -15.46 3.83
C TYR A 560 -10.15 -16.87 3.30
N LYS A 561 -8.92 -17.36 3.50
CA LYS A 561 -8.50 -18.72 3.12
C LYS A 561 -8.39 -19.61 4.35
N THR A 562 -8.30 -20.92 4.15
CA THR A 562 -8.00 -21.87 5.23
C THR A 562 -6.57 -21.65 5.76
N PRO A 563 -6.20 -22.15 6.95
CA PRO A 563 -4.84 -22.01 7.48
C PRO A 563 -3.76 -22.54 6.52
N ASP A 564 -4.07 -23.62 5.77
CA ASP A 564 -3.22 -24.17 4.70
C ASP A 564 -3.49 -23.53 3.33
N THR A 565 -4.04 -22.31 3.29
CA THR A 565 -4.21 -21.47 2.09
C THR A 565 -5.19 -21.97 1.02
N HIS A 566 -6.04 -22.95 1.35
CA HIS A 566 -7.15 -23.39 0.50
C HIS A 566 -8.34 -22.41 0.54
N LEU A 567 -9.28 -22.54 -0.38
CA LEU A 567 -10.51 -21.75 -0.39
C LEU A 567 -11.51 -22.31 0.62
N TYR A 568 -12.47 -21.49 1.05
CA TYR A 568 -13.66 -21.96 1.74
C TYR A 568 -14.78 -22.10 0.72
N ASP A 569 -14.89 -23.29 0.15
CA ASP A 569 -15.77 -23.60 -0.95
C ASP A 569 -16.59 -24.86 -0.70
N THR A 570 -17.54 -25.08 -1.59
CA THR A 570 -18.21 -26.36 -1.74
C THR A 570 -18.45 -26.63 -3.21
N ASP A 571 -18.26 -27.88 -3.59
CA ASP A 571 -18.41 -28.29 -4.98
C ASP A 571 -18.96 -29.71 -5.10
N LEU A 572 -19.60 -29.97 -6.24
CA LEU A 572 -20.02 -31.28 -6.70
C LEU A 572 -19.42 -31.48 -8.09
N VAL A 573 -18.37 -32.29 -8.19
CA VAL A 573 -17.54 -32.39 -9.40
C VAL A 573 -17.23 -33.81 -9.81
N PHE A 574 -17.07 -34.02 -11.12
CA PHE A 574 -16.51 -35.23 -11.69
C PHE A 574 -14.99 -35.13 -11.80
N ALA A 575 -14.31 -36.21 -11.44
CA ALA A 575 -12.85 -36.34 -11.49
C ALA A 575 -12.41 -37.81 -11.65
N GLY A 576 -11.11 -38.09 -11.58
CA GLY A 576 -10.55 -39.44 -11.47
C GLY A 576 -11.05 -40.21 -10.23
N GLU A 577 -10.80 -41.52 -10.14
CA GLU A 577 -11.28 -42.38 -9.04
C GLU A 577 -10.67 -41.98 -7.69
N GLY A 578 -9.37 -41.63 -7.66
CA GLY A 578 -8.68 -41.21 -6.44
C GLY A 578 -7.16 -41.08 -6.61
N ASN A 579 -6.44 -40.79 -5.53
CA ASN A 579 -4.98 -40.66 -5.49
C ASN A 579 -4.41 -39.65 -6.51
N ASN A 580 -5.10 -38.52 -6.69
CA ASN A 580 -4.77 -37.50 -7.70
C ASN A 580 -4.83 -38.02 -9.15
N GLU A 581 -5.60 -39.08 -9.42
CA GLU A 581 -5.84 -39.54 -10.79
C GLU A 581 -6.44 -38.43 -11.65
N VAL A 582 -5.91 -38.31 -12.87
CA VAL A 582 -6.47 -37.47 -13.92
C VAL A 582 -6.99 -38.39 -15.02
N THR A 583 -8.30 -38.46 -15.18
CA THR A 583 -8.93 -39.40 -16.13
C THR A 583 -9.50 -38.71 -17.37
N THR A 584 -9.80 -39.50 -18.40
CA THR A 584 -10.50 -39.05 -19.61
C THR A 584 -11.88 -39.71 -19.65
N PHE A 585 -12.93 -38.95 -19.98
CA PHE A 585 -14.27 -39.47 -20.16
C PHE A 585 -14.55 -39.69 -21.64
N ASN A 586 -14.66 -40.95 -22.07
CA ASN A 586 -15.13 -41.31 -23.41
C ASN A 586 -16.59 -40.88 -23.61
N SER A 587 -17.38 -40.95 -22.54
CA SER A 587 -18.69 -40.34 -22.47
C SER A 587 -19.00 -39.86 -21.06
N LEU A 588 -19.73 -38.75 -20.96
CA LEU A 588 -20.36 -38.27 -19.74
C LEU A 588 -21.55 -37.41 -20.17
N SER A 589 -22.69 -37.60 -19.52
CA SER A 589 -23.83 -36.69 -19.62
C SER A 589 -24.57 -36.69 -18.29
N ALA A 590 -24.49 -35.58 -17.56
CA ALA A 590 -25.09 -35.45 -16.25
C ALA A 590 -25.65 -34.05 -16.00
N THR A 591 -26.70 -33.97 -15.19
CA THR A 591 -27.18 -32.72 -14.59
C THR A 591 -26.86 -32.73 -13.10
N LEU A 592 -26.23 -31.66 -12.62
CA LEU A 592 -25.81 -31.48 -11.25
C LEU A 592 -26.56 -30.30 -10.61
N GLY A 593 -26.89 -30.43 -9.33
CA GLY A 593 -27.41 -29.37 -8.48
C GLY A 593 -26.67 -29.35 -7.15
N LEU A 594 -26.52 -28.16 -6.57
CA LEU A 594 -25.80 -27.94 -5.32
C LEU A 594 -26.64 -27.07 -4.40
N GLN A 595 -26.91 -27.56 -3.20
CA GLN A 595 -27.84 -26.93 -2.26
C GLN A 595 -27.26 -26.89 -0.84
N TYR A 596 -27.74 -25.94 -0.06
CA TYR A 596 -27.46 -25.85 1.37
C TYR A 596 -28.73 -25.63 2.17
N GLU A 597 -28.68 -25.97 3.45
CA GLU A 597 -29.77 -25.71 4.38
C GLU A 597 -29.77 -24.24 4.83
N ASN A 598 -30.94 -23.62 4.73
CA ASN A 598 -31.19 -22.29 5.23
C ASN A 598 -32.58 -22.24 5.86
N ASN A 599 -32.64 -22.03 7.18
CA ASN A 599 -33.89 -21.92 7.95
C ASN A 599 -34.86 -23.10 7.73
N GLY A 600 -34.34 -24.32 7.81
CA GLY A 600 -35.06 -25.58 7.67
C GLY A 600 -35.34 -26.01 6.23
N THR A 601 -34.85 -25.28 5.22
CA THR A 601 -35.13 -25.55 3.80
C THR A 601 -33.85 -25.67 2.99
N LEU A 602 -33.78 -26.63 2.07
CA LEU A 602 -32.68 -26.71 1.11
C LEU A 602 -32.90 -25.72 -0.04
N ILE A 603 -31.94 -24.83 -0.26
CA ILE A 603 -31.96 -23.84 -1.35
C ILE A 603 -30.63 -23.88 -2.13
N GLY A 604 -30.66 -23.40 -3.38
CA GLY A 604 -29.45 -23.29 -4.20
C GLY A 604 -28.54 -22.15 -3.74
N PHE A 605 -27.26 -22.24 -4.07
CA PHE A 605 -26.31 -21.15 -3.81
C PHE A 605 -26.61 -19.92 -4.68
N PRO A 606 -26.30 -18.69 -4.21
CA PRO A 606 -26.50 -17.47 -4.99
C PRO A 606 -25.74 -17.44 -6.33
N SER A 607 -24.63 -18.18 -6.44
CA SER A 607 -23.85 -18.29 -7.67
C SER A 607 -23.14 -19.63 -7.78
N HIS A 608 -22.70 -19.94 -9.00
CA HIS A 608 -22.07 -21.21 -9.33
C HIS A 608 -20.90 -21.02 -10.29
N TYR A 609 -19.96 -21.95 -10.24
CA TYR A 609 -18.81 -22.08 -11.12
C TYR A 609 -18.76 -23.49 -11.72
N ALA A 610 -18.22 -23.60 -12.95
CA ALA A 610 -18.18 -24.84 -13.72
C ALA A 610 -17.05 -25.81 -13.30
N PHE A 611 -16.24 -25.44 -12.31
CA PHE A 611 -15.07 -26.16 -11.85
C PHE A 611 -15.01 -26.15 -10.31
N GLY A 612 -14.36 -27.15 -9.72
CA GLY A 612 -14.15 -27.28 -8.26
C GLY A 612 -12.67 -27.34 -7.87
N VAL A 613 -12.41 -27.69 -6.61
CA VAL A 613 -11.05 -27.86 -6.05
C VAL A 613 -10.93 -29.23 -5.36
N THR A 614 -10.20 -30.14 -6.00
CA THR A 614 -9.84 -31.44 -5.43
C THR A 614 -8.50 -31.93 -6.01
N GLY A 615 -7.97 -33.03 -5.46
CA GLY A 615 -6.71 -33.63 -5.88
C GLY A 615 -6.81 -34.30 -7.26
N GLU A 616 -7.94 -34.94 -7.55
CA GLU A 616 -8.25 -35.60 -8.82
C GLU A 616 -8.77 -34.63 -9.88
N SER A 617 -8.69 -34.98 -11.16
CA SER A 617 -9.25 -34.12 -12.22
C SER A 617 -9.62 -34.89 -13.50
N ALA A 618 -10.12 -34.17 -14.50
CA ALA A 618 -10.44 -34.70 -15.82
C ALA A 618 -9.83 -33.85 -16.94
N TYR A 619 -9.36 -34.50 -18.01
CA TYR A 619 -8.79 -33.81 -19.17
C TYR A 619 -9.84 -33.17 -20.10
N ASN A 620 -11.01 -33.79 -20.19
CA ASN A 620 -11.95 -33.54 -21.30
C ASN A 620 -13.41 -33.48 -20.83
N LEU A 621 -13.66 -32.73 -19.76
CA LEU A 621 -15.01 -32.42 -19.33
C LEU A 621 -15.30 -30.93 -19.47
N ARG A 622 -16.57 -30.60 -19.70
CA ARG A 622 -17.07 -29.24 -19.64
C ARG A 622 -18.40 -29.21 -18.91
N ALA A 623 -18.70 -28.08 -18.27
CA ALA A 623 -19.99 -27.85 -17.63
C ALA A 623 -20.59 -26.55 -18.14
N SER A 624 -21.85 -26.57 -18.58
CA SER A 624 -22.64 -25.36 -18.83
C SER A 624 -23.55 -25.08 -17.64
N LEU A 625 -23.55 -23.84 -17.15
CA LEU A 625 -24.40 -23.42 -16.03
C LEU A 625 -25.69 -22.81 -16.56
N ASP A 626 -26.83 -23.34 -16.13
CA ASP A 626 -28.15 -22.76 -16.41
C ASP A 626 -29.12 -23.00 -15.24
N ASN A 627 -29.88 -21.99 -14.87
CA ASN A 627 -30.92 -22.04 -13.83
C ASN A 627 -30.48 -22.72 -12.51
N GLY A 628 -29.26 -22.43 -12.03
CA GLY A 628 -28.73 -23.00 -10.77
C GLY A 628 -28.30 -24.46 -10.87
N HIS A 629 -28.18 -25.01 -12.08
CA HIS A 629 -27.73 -26.36 -12.35
C HIS A 629 -26.52 -26.34 -13.28
N ALA A 630 -25.69 -27.38 -13.21
CA ALA A 630 -24.63 -27.62 -14.18
C ALA A 630 -25.00 -28.81 -15.07
N TYR A 631 -24.79 -28.65 -16.38
CA TYR A 631 -24.92 -29.71 -17.37
C TYR A 631 -23.52 -30.12 -17.80
N VAL A 632 -23.08 -31.29 -17.34
CA VAL A 632 -21.73 -31.78 -17.55
C VAL A 632 -21.70 -32.76 -18.72
N SER A 633 -20.77 -32.56 -19.64
CA SER A 633 -20.53 -33.47 -20.76
C SER A 633 -19.05 -33.64 -21.06
N ALA A 634 -18.70 -34.71 -21.76
CA ALA A 634 -17.39 -34.80 -22.40
C ALA A 634 -17.21 -33.64 -23.40
N GLY A 635 -16.03 -33.02 -23.42
CA GLY A 635 -15.72 -31.85 -24.25
C GLY A 635 -14.47 -31.11 -23.83
N GLU A 636 -14.15 -30.03 -24.55
CA GLU A 636 -13.05 -29.12 -24.19
C GLU A 636 -13.37 -28.36 -22.90
N LEU A 637 -12.39 -28.27 -22.00
CA LEU A 637 -12.52 -27.55 -20.73
C LEU A 637 -12.92 -26.09 -20.97
N ASP A 638 -13.99 -25.66 -20.31
CA ASP A 638 -14.45 -24.27 -20.34
C ASP A 638 -14.73 -23.78 -18.90
N PRO A 639 -13.70 -23.29 -18.21
CA PRO A 639 -13.86 -22.85 -16.83
C PRO A 639 -14.50 -21.46 -16.68
N LEU A 640 -14.68 -20.73 -17.78
CA LEU A 640 -15.36 -19.43 -17.78
C LEU A 640 -16.86 -19.57 -18.12
N SER A 641 -17.32 -20.79 -18.36
CA SER A 641 -18.73 -21.10 -18.59
C SER A 641 -19.62 -20.53 -17.48
N GLY A 642 -20.62 -19.73 -17.89
CA GLY A 642 -21.55 -19.06 -16.98
C GLY A 642 -21.00 -17.80 -16.30
N ILE A 643 -19.78 -17.36 -16.63
CA ILE A 643 -19.16 -16.16 -16.06
C ILE A 643 -19.15 -15.03 -17.08
N THR A 644 -19.84 -13.94 -16.78
CA THR A 644 -19.72 -12.69 -17.53
C THR A 644 -18.54 -11.88 -17.01
N THR A 645 -17.47 -11.76 -17.80
CA THR A 645 -16.26 -11.01 -17.46
C THR A 645 -15.65 -10.36 -18.70
N ASN A 646 -15.05 -9.16 -18.53
CA ASN A 646 -14.23 -8.52 -19.56
C ASN A 646 -12.77 -8.97 -19.52
N TYR A 647 -12.38 -9.74 -18.50
CA TYR A 647 -11.03 -10.25 -18.34
C TYR A 647 -10.85 -11.59 -19.03
N SER A 648 -9.71 -11.78 -19.65
CA SER A 648 -9.28 -13.10 -20.11
C SER A 648 -8.94 -14.01 -18.92
N LEU A 649 -8.92 -15.32 -19.16
CA LEU A 649 -8.50 -16.29 -18.14
C LEU A 649 -7.11 -15.93 -17.60
N SER A 650 -6.15 -15.54 -18.44
CA SER A 650 -4.80 -15.16 -18.00
C SER A 650 -4.79 -13.94 -17.06
N GLU A 651 -5.71 -12.99 -17.27
CA GLU A 651 -5.85 -11.82 -16.39
C GLU A 651 -6.46 -12.20 -15.03
N LEU A 652 -7.41 -13.14 -15.02
CA LEU A 652 -8.00 -13.68 -13.79
C LEU A 652 -7.01 -14.54 -13.00
N ILE A 653 -6.04 -15.15 -13.66
CA ILE A 653 -5.00 -15.96 -13.02
C ILE A 653 -3.99 -15.08 -12.28
N GLY A 654 -3.61 -13.94 -12.87
CA GLY A 654 -2.46 -13.16 -12.42
C GLY A 654 -2.72 -12.19 -11.26
N LYS A 655 -3.97 -12.03 -10.80
CA LYS A 655 -4.32 -11.00 -9.80
C LYS A 655 -5.31 -11.53 -8.77
N PRO A 656 -5.11 -11.31 -7.46
CA PRO A 656 -6.21 -11.43 -6.51
C PRO A 656 -7.28 -10.39 -6.83
N TYR A 657 -8.53 -10.68 -6.48
CA TYR A 657 -9.64 -9.75 -6.72
C TYR A 657 -9.45 -8.51 -5.86
N LEU A 658 -9.17 -7.38 -6.51
CA LEU A 658 -9.15 -6.08 -5.88
C LEU A 658 -10.59 -5.64 -5.62
N PRO A 659 -10.88 -5.00 -4.47
CA PRO A 659 -12.14 -4.31 -4.26
C PRO A 659 -12.32 -3.18 -5.28
#